data_AF-A0A1Y1MI59-F1
#
_entry.id   AF-A0A1Y1MI59-F1
#
_cell.length_a   1.000
_cell.length_b   1.000
_cell.length_c   1.000
_cell.angle_alpha   90.00
_cell.angle_beta   90.00
_cell.angle_gamma   90.00
#
_symmetry.space_group_name_H-M   'P 1'
#
loop_
_entity.id
_entity.type
_entity.pdbx_description
1 polymer ?
#
loop_
_entity_poly.entity_id
_entity_poly.type
_entity_poly.pdbx_seq_one_letter_code
_entity_poly.pdbx_strand_id
1 'polypeptide(L)'
;IGSTKTKLHPVQERMAKSHGSQCGFCTPGIVMSMYTLLRNTPHPKMDDLDKTFQGNLCRCTGYRPIIEGFKTFTEDWEVMRSANENGICAMGDNCCKLSTKRSSTIDTNTLIPANEFTPYDSSQEPIFPPELLVYDILDKQSLVFKNDTVTWFRPNTLEDLLTLKSKQPKAKIVMGNTEIGVEIKYKHQYYPIRIHASQIPELSTVSTVDAGIRFGSAVTLTKVANVLKNQIKAKPKSHTRIFAALLDMIHWFAGQQIRNVASIGGNIVTGSPISDLNPIFIASEAVLEIGSVRGIRRIVMDENFYLAYRTTVLREDEVVISLTVPYSKQNQFFCAYKQARRRDDDTAIVNFAINVTFEENTKMIQAFGGMGATVQVPLKTCKVMLGRSWNQNTLNMALDSLIEGLPLSPNAPGGMIQYRRSLSLSFMFKAYLEIMNNLNGELNARELSAIEPYQFKVPKSSQMFHILPSSMKTCAVGKPIPHLSAIKQSTGEAVYCDDMPEFKNELHMGLVLSSKAHATFKMDPSDALKLDGVHLFLSAEDISPENNCKLGFQSDIVVFVEKTVTSQGQILGAIVAESQSLAQKAARMVKVTYTELQPVIVTIEDAIKYNSFFTNIVNPSVIEAGNVDKAFTGASHVIEGECRSGAQEHFYLEPQSTIAVPKEDNELEIFCATQCPLFTAV
;
A
#
# COMPACT_ATOMS: atom_id res chain seq x y z
N ILE A 1 -17.78 -15.98 3.24
CA ILE A 1 -19.13 -15.49 2.82
C ILE A 1 -19.95 -16.55 2.07
N GLY A 2 -19.31 -17.58 1.52
CA GLY A 2 -19.93 -18.76 0.91
C GLY A 2 -18.85 -19.81 0.62
N SER A 3 -19.23 -21.05 0.32
CA SER A 3 -18.30 -22.15 0.02
C SER A 3 -18.86 -23.12 -1.01
N THR A 4 -18.02 -23.97 -1.59
CA THR A 4 -18.42 -25.03 -2.54
C THR A 4 -19.28 -26.11 -1.90
N LYS A 5 -19.12 -26.33 -0.58
CA LYS A 5 -19.95 -27.26 0.20
C LYS A 5 -21.35 -26.73 0.50
N THR A 6 -21.53 -25.41 0.43
CA THR A 6 -22.80 -24.75 0.72
C THR A 6 -23.30 -24.03 -0.52
N LYS A 7 -23.38 -22.71 -0.49
CA LYS A 7 -23.77 -21.86 -1.62
C LYS A 7 -22.68 -20.83 -1.85
N LEU A 8 -22.33 -20.62 -3.12
CA LEU A 8 -21.43 -19.54 -3.51
C LEU A 8 -22.14 -18.20 -3.33
N HIS A 9 -21.43 -17.25 -2.74
CA HIS A 9 -21.88 -15.87 -2.73
C HIS A 9 -21.79 -15.28 -4.17
N PRO A 10 -22.72 -14.41 -4.60
CA PRO A 10 -22.72 -13.82 -5.94
C PRO A 10 -21.40 -13.11 -6.33
N VAL A 11 -20.64 -12.60 -5.35
CA VAL A 11 -19.28 -12.04 -5.56
C VAL A 11 -18.27 -13.13 -5.91
N GLN A 12 -18.28 -14.26 -5.20
CA GLN A 12 -17.38 -15.38 -5.45
C GLN A 12 -17.65 -16.00 -6.82
N GLU A 13 -18.93 -16.15 -7.17
CA GLU A 13 -19.38 -16.64 -8.48
C GLU A 13 -18.85 -15.76 -9.62
N ARG A 14 -19.11 -14.43 -9.57
CA ARG A 14 -18.67 -13.50 -10.61
C ARG A 14 -17.16 -13.43 -10.73
N MET A 15 -16.44 -13.45 -9.60
CA MET A 15 -14.97 -13.49 -9.60
C MET A 15 -14.44 -14.71 -10.36
N ALA A 16 -15.01 -15.90 -10.10
CA ALA A 16 -14.58 -17.13 -10.75
C ALA A 16 -15.01 -17.21 -12.22
N LYS A 17 -16.30 -17.00 -12.50
CA LYS A 17 -16.89 -17.16 -13.84
C LYS A 17 -16.47 -16.08 -14.83
N SER A 18 -16.02 -14.90 -14.36
CA SER A 18 -15.49 -13.85 -15.23
C SER A 18 -13.98 -13.98 -15.50
N HIS A 19 -13.36 -15.11 -15.16
CA HIS A 19 -11.90 -15.31 -15.29
C HIS A 19 -11.08 -14.31 -14.46
N GLY A 20 -11.64 -13.81 -13.35
CA GLY A 20 -11.00 -12.87 -12.43
C GLY A 20 -9.96 -13.52 -11.50
N SER A 21 -9.81 -14.84 -11.55
CA SER A 21 -8.86 -15.60 -10.73
C SER A 21 -7.94 -16.48 -11.60
N GLN A 22 -6.62 -16.33 -11.42
CA GLN A 22 -5.59 -17.16 -12.07
C GLN A 22 -4.82 -17.98 -11.02
N CYS A 23 -3.72 -17.45 -10.45
CA CYS A 23 -3.02 -18.12 -9.35
C CYS A 23 -3.92 -18.28 -8.12
N GLY A 24 -4.80 -17.30 -7.87
CA GLY A 24 -5.84 -17.31 -6.85
C GLY A 24 -5.48 -16.68 -5.50
N PHE A 25 -4.20 -16.38 -5.25
CA PHE A 25 -3.74 -15.97 -3.91
C PHE A 25 -4.32 -14.62 -3.46
N CYS A 26 -4.47 -13.64 -4.37
CA CYS A 26 -5.14 -12.36 -4.05
C CYS A 26 -6.68 -12.46 -4.00
N THR A 27 -7.26 -13.54 -4.53
CA THR A 27 -8.70 -13.63 -4.82
C THR A 27 -9.55 -13.48 -3.56
N PRO A 28 -9.26 -14.14 -2.42
CA PRO A 28 -10.03 -13.95 -1.19
C PRO A 28 -10.04 -12.49 -0.72
N GLY A 29 -8.89 -11.80 -0.76
CA GLY A 29 -8.80 -10.39 -0.35
C GLY A 29 -9.65 -9.47 -1.22
N ILE A 30 -9.65 -9.69 -2.54
CA ILE A 30 -10.45 -8.90 -3.49
C ILE A 30 -11.95 -9.21 -3.34
N VAL A 31 -12.31 -10.49 -3.16
CA VAL A 31 -13.69 -10.92 -2.86
C VAL A 31 -14.20 -10.21 -1.61
N MET A 32 -13.40 -10.16 -0.54
CA MET A 32 -13.80 -9.49 0.70
C MET A 32 -13.91 -7.97 0.57
N SER A 33 -13.07 -7.33 -0.24
CA SER A 33 -13.21 -5.90 -0.57
C SER A 33 -14.54 -5.62 -1.28
N MET A 34 -14.87 -6.40 -2.32
CA MET A 34 -16.14 -6.25 -3.05
C MET A 34 -17.35 -6.58 -2.18
N TYR A 35 -17.26 -7.63 -1.37
CA TYR A 35 -18.30 -8.00 -0.42
C TYR A 35 -18.59 -6.86 0.58
N THR A 36 -17.54 -6.29 1.16
CA THR A 36 -17.65 -5.17 2.09
C THR A 36 -18.27 -3.94 1.42
N LEU A 37 -17.98 -3.69 0.14
CA LEU A 37 -18.64 -2.63 -0.62
C LEU A 37 -20.14 -2.90 -0.74
N LEU A 38 -20.57 -4.09 -1.17
CA LEU A 38 -22.00 -4.41 -1.33
C LEU A 38 -22.78 -4.39 -0.01
N ARG A 39 -22.12 -4.71 1.11
CA ARG A 39 -22.73 -4.60 2.44
C ARG A 39 -23.00 -3.16 2.88
N ASN A 40 -22.22 -2.20 2.38
CA ASN A 40 -22.37 -0.78 2.70
C ASN A 40 -23.17 0.00 1.65
N THR A 41 -23.04 -0.40 0.38
CA THR A 41 -23.67 0.22 -0.79
C THR A 41 -24.21 -0.90 -1.70
N PRO A 42 -25.49 -1.30 -1.58
CA PRO A 42 -26.05 -2.41 -2.36
C PRO A 42 -26.04 -2.19 -3.88
N HIS A 43 -26.12 -0.93 -4.32
CA HIS A 43 -26.04 -0.52 -5.73
C HIS A 43 -24.83 0.42 -5.93
N PRO A 44 -23.59 -0.11 -5.98
CA PRO A 44 -22.39 0.71 -6.12
C PRO A 44 -22.28 1.33 -7.52
N LYS A 45 -21.44 2.36 -7.66
CA LYS A 45 -21.03 2.92 -8.96
C LYS A 45 -19.65 2.43 -9.37
N MET A 46 -19.27 2.63 -10.63
CA MET A 46 -17.90 2.34 -11.09
C MET A 46 -16.82 3.06 -10.27
N ASP A 47 -17.08 4.29 -9.82
CA ASP A 47 -16.18 5.07 -8.95
C ASP A 47 -16.01 4.43 -7.54
N ASP A 48 -17.01 3.70 -7.05
CA ASP A 48 -16.90 2.98 -5.78
C ASP A 48 -16.00 1.74 -5.93
N LEU A 49 -16.02 1.06 -7.10
CA LEU A 49 -15.12 -0.05 -7.39
C LEU A 49 -13.66 0.39 -7.41
N ASP A 50 -13.36 1.52 -8.07
CA ASP A 50 -12.02 2.09 -8.12
C ASP A 50 -11.44 2.29 -6.71
N LYS A 51 -12.19 2.98 -5.85
CA LYS A 51 -11.81 3.22 -4.44
C LYS A 51 -11.66 1.94 -3.62
N THR A 52 -12.55 0.98 -3.84
CA THR A 52 -12.57 -0.28 -3.09
C THR A 52 -11.33 -1.13 -3.34
N PHE A 53 -10.80 -1.10 -4.57
CA PHE A 53 -9.65 -1.94 -4.96
C PHE A 53 -8.30 -1.23 -4.89
N GLN A 54 -8.23 0.05 -4.48
CA GLN A 54 -6.96 0.78 -4.29
C GLN A 54 -5.92 0.03 -3.43
N GLY A 55 -6.38 -0.73 -2.44
CA GLY A 55 -5.51 -1.51 -1.53
C GLY A 55 -5.34 -2.99 -1.90
N ASN A 56 -5.81 -3.43 -3.07
CA ASN A 56 -5.72 -4.81 -3.50
C ASN A 56 -4.77 -4.95 -4.69
N LEU A 57 -3.75 -5.80 -4.54
CA LEU A 57 -2.80 -6.09 -5.62
C LEU A 57 -3.09 -7.44 -6.28
N CYS A 58 -2.92 -7.49 -7.60
CA CYS A 58 -2.93 -8.71 -8.40
C CYS A 58 -1.79 -8.67 -9.42
N ARG A 59 -1.00 -9.75 -9.48
CA ARG A 59 0.15 -9.86 -10.40
C ARG A 59 -0.19 -10.60 -11.70
N CYS A 60 -1.28 -11.36 -11.74
CA CYS A 60 -1.58 -12.28 -12.85
C CYS A 60 -2.62 -11.75 -13.84
N THR A 61 -3.71 -11.16 -13.36
CA THR A 61 -4.91 -10.93 -14.20
C THR A 61 -4.88 -9.64 -15.01
N GLY A 62 -4.01 -8.69 -14.66
CA GLY A 62 -4.05 -7.32 -15.17
C GLY A 62 -5.33 -6.56 -14.79
N TYR A 63 -6.05 -7.01 -13.75
CA TYR A 63 -7.29 -6.43 -13.19
C TYR A 63 -8.53 -6.41 -14.08
N ARG A 64 -8.37 -6.36 -15.41
CA ARG A 64 -9.48 -6.28 -16.37
C ARG A 64 -10.61 -7.27 -16.12
N PRO A 65 -10.40 -8.60 -16.02
CA PRO A 65 -11.51 -9.55 -15.83
C PRO A 65 -12.19 -9.41 -14.46
N ILE A 66 -11.47 -8.95 -13.44
CA ILE A 66 -12.03 -8.67 -12.10
C ILE A 66 -13.03 -7.52 -12.19
N ILE A 67 -12.61 -6.40 -12.78
CA ILE A 67 -13.46 -5.22 -12.96
C ILE A 67 -14.65 -5.54 -13.88
N GLU A 68 -14.45 -6.29 -14.96
CA GLU A 68 -15.55 -6.70 -15.85
C GLU A 68 -16.56 -7.64 -15.19
N GLY A 69 -16.13 -8.49 -14.25
CA GLY A 69 -17.05 -9.31 -13.47
C GLY A 69 -17.85 -8.47 -12.48
N PHE A 70 -17.19 -7.60 -11.72
CA PHE A 70 -17.84 -6.82 -10.66
C PHE A 70 -18.60 -5.60 -11.13
N LYS A 71 -18.31 -5.03 -12.32
CA LYS A 71 -19.15 -3.99 -12.90
C LYS A 71 -20.60 -4.44 -13.07
N THR A 72 -20.87 -5.75 -13.13
CA THR A 72 -22.25 -6.28 -13.21
C THR A 72 -23.08 -6.05 -11.95
N PHE A 73 -22.48 -5.59 -10.86
CA PHE A 73 -23.18 -5.12 -9.67
C PHE A 73 -23.49 -3.62 -9.68
N THR A 74 -22.96 -2.85 -10.64
CA THR A 74 -23.05 -1.39 -10.55
C THR A 74 -24.37 -0.84 -11.11
N GLU A 75 -24.82 0.28 -10.55
CA GLU A 75 -25.96 1.04 -11.08
C GLU A 75 -25.73 1.40 -12.56
N ASP A 76 -24.50 1.79 -12.92
CA ASP A 76 -24.12 2.10 -14.30
C ASP A 76 -24.44 0.94 -15.27
N TRP A 77 -24.19 -0.30 -14.85
CA TRP A 77 -24.46 -1.49 -15.65
C TRP A 77 -25.96 -1.80 -15.76
N GLU A 78 -26.71 -1.65 -14.68
CA GLU A 78 -28.17 -1.84 -14.68
C GLU A 78 -28.84 -0.81 -15.60
N VAL A 79 -28.41 0.45 -15.53
CA VAL A 79 -28.87 1.52 -16.42
C VAL A 79 -28.50 1.20 -17.86
N MET A 80 -27.26 0.80 -18.17
CA MET A 80 -26.89 0.43 -19.55
C MET A 80 -27.73 -0.74 -20.12
N ARG A 81 -28.19 -1.67 -19.27
CA ARG A 81 -29.11 -2.74 -19.70
C ARG A 81 -30.57 -2.28 -19.82
N SER A 82 -30.97 -1.25 -19.08
CA SER A 82 -32.36 -0.78 -18.99
C SER A 82 -32.65 0.44 -19.88
N ALA A 83 -31.64 1.26 -20.17
CA ALA A 83 -31.68 2.50 -20.93
C ALA A 83 -31.70 2.26 -22.45
N ASN A 84 -32.67 1.47 -22.88
CA ASN A 84 -33.37 1.77 -24.10
C ASN A 84 -34.79 2.19 -23.70
N GLU A 85 -35.04 3.51 -23.69
CA GLU A 85 -36.28 4.17 -23.27
C GLU A 85 -37.53 3.81 -24.11
N ASN A 86 -37.46 2.80 -24.98
CA ASN A 86 -38.60 2.21 -25.69
C ASN A 86 -38.83 0.72 -25.36
N GLY A 87 -38.17 0.16 -24.33
CA GLY A 87 -38.34 -1.26 -23.96
C GLY A 87 -37.72 -2.27 -24.94
N ILE A 88 -37.01 -1.79 -25.97
CA ILE A 88 -36.30 -2.62 -26.94
C ILE A 88 -34.85 -2.67 -26.48
N CYS A 89 -34.24 -3.80 -26.13
CA CYS A 89 -32.81 -3.87 -25.76
C CYS A 89 -31.89 -3.30 -26.86
N ALA A 90 -30.67 -2.82 -26.53
CA ALA A 90 -29.68 -2.31 -27.50
C ALA A 90 -29.29 -3.32 -28.59
N MET A 91 -29.60 -4.59 -28.35
CA MET A 91 -29.45 -5.69 -29.31
C MET A 91 -30.58 -5.78 -30.34
N GLY A 92 -31.62 -4.93 -30.28
CA GLY A 92 -32.77 -4.97 -31.19
C GLY A 92 -33.48 -6.33 -31.16
N ASP A 93 -33.68 -6.92 -32.34
CA ASP A 93 -34.25 -8.27 -32.52
C ASP A 93 -33.40 -9.39 -31.88
N ASN A 94 -32.13 -9.12 -31.55
CA ASN A 94 -31.27 -10.04 -30.80
C ASN A 94 -31.44 -9.92 -29.27
N CYS A 95 -32.46 -9.21 -28.80
CA CYS A 95 -32.78 -9.13 -27.39
C CYS A 95 -33.09 -10.52 -26.82
N CYS A 96 -32.36 -10.93 -25.78
CA CYS A 96 -32.62 -12.19 -25.06
C CYS A 96 -34.04 -12.32 -24.47
N LYS A 97 -34.80 -11.21 -24.33
CA LYS A 97 -36.21 -11.21 -23.93
C LYS A 97 -37.20 -11.33 -25.11
N LEU A 98 -36.77 -11.05 -26.35
CA LEU A 98 -37.62 -11.15 -27.56
C LEU A 98 -37.47 -12.48 -28.29
N SER A 99 -36.39 -13.24 -28.03
CA SER A 99 -36.25 -14.61 -28.53
C SER A 99 -37.23 -15.54 -27.80
N THR A 100 -38.30 -15.95 -28.47
CA THR A 100 -39.20 -17.05 -28.06
C THR A 100 -38.49 -18.40 -27.99
N LYS A 101 -37.23 -18.48 -28.43
CA LYS A 101 -36.32 -19.56 -28.10
C LYS A 101 -35.51 -19.16 -26.86
N ARG A 102 -36.00 -19.52 -25.66
CA ARG A 102 -35.09 -19.86 -24.56
C ARG A 102 -34.31 -21.11 -24.98
N SER A 103 -33.33 -20.91 -25.85
CA SER A 103 -32.38 -21.96 -26.16
C SER A 103 -31.57 -22.18 -24.89
N SER A 104 -31.65 -23.38 -24.33
CA SER A 104 -30.83 -23.87 -23.22
C SER A 104 -29.34 -24.03 -23.62
N THR A 105 -28.87 -23.24 -24.58
CA THR A 105 -27.50 -23.27 -25.11
C THR A 105 -26.74 -22.08 -24.53
N ILE A 106 -25.71 -22.41 -23.75
CA ILE A 106 -24.67 -21.50 -23.26
C ILE A 106 -24.25 -20.55 -24.39
N ASP A 107 -24.25 -19.26 -24.12
CA ASP A 107 -23.81 -18.22 -25.07
C ASP A 107 -22.28 -18.24 -25.18
N THR A 108 -21.76 -19.21 -25.93
CA THR A 108 -20.31 -19.48 -26.10
C THR A 108 -19.56 -18.37 -26.82
N ASN A 109 -20.24 -17.27 -27.19
CA ASN A 109 -19.70 -16.14 -27.93
C ASN A 109 -19.15 -15.04 -27.02
N THR A 110 -19.32 -15.17 -25.71
CA THR A 110 -18.85 -14.19 -24.72
C THR A 110 -17.98 -14.86 -23.66
N LEU A 111 -16.94 -14.16 -23.22
CA LEU A 111 -16.07 -14.65 -22.13
C LEU A 111 -16.78 -14.61 -20.76
N ILE A 112 -17.69 -13.65 -20.59
CA ILE A 112 -18.36 -13.39 -19.31
C ILE A 112 -19.84 -13.72 -19.47
N PRO A 113 -20.33 -14.81 -18.84
CA PRO A 113 -21.73 -15.22 -18.94
C PRO A 113 -22.61 -14.39 -18.01
N ALA A 114 -22.69 -13.07 -18.24
CA ALA A 114 -23.36 -12.14 -17.33
C ALA A 114 -24.85 -12.44 -17.10
N ASN A 115 -25.50 -13.09 -18.08
CA ASN A 115 -26.90 -13.52 -17.97
C ASN A 115 -27.11 -14.75 -17.06
N GLU A 116 -26.02 -15.44 -16.68
CA GLU A 116 -26.07 -16.63 -15.82
C GLU A 116 -25.72 -16.32 -14.36
N PHE A 117 -25.37 -15.07 -14.03
CA PHE A 117 -25.00 -14.70 -12.67
C PHE A 117 -26.20 -14.68 -11.73
N THR A 118 -26.00 -15.23 -10.55
CA THR A 118 -26.97 -15.17 -9.47
C THR A 118 -27.17 -13.70 -9.05
N PRO A 119 -28.42 -13.21 -8.96
CA PRO A 119 -28.71 -11.90 -8.41
C PRO A 119 -28.19 -11.77 -6.97
N TYR A 120 -27.79 -10.56 -6.60
CA TYR A 120 -27.44 -10.25 -5.21
C TYR A 120 -28.71 -10.00 -4.40
N ASP A 121 -28.80 -10.65 -3.24
CA ASP A 121 -29.90 -10.47 -2.28
C ASP A 121 -29.30 -10.15 -0.92
N SER A 122 -29.41 -8.89 -0.51
CA SER A 122 -28.85 -8.38 0.75
C SER A 122 -29.56 -8.93 1.99
N SER A 123 -30.76 -9.52 1.84
CA SER A 123 -31.48 -10.14 2.96
C SER A 123 -30.90 -11.48 3.40
N GLN A 124 -30.09 -12.12 2.53
CA GLN A 124 -29.50 -13.44 2.77
C GLN A 124 -28.09 -13.37 3.38
N GLU A 125 -27.67 -12.17 3.79
CA GLU A 125 -26.39 -11.95 4.44
C GLU A 125 -26.35 -12.50 5.86
N PRO A 126 -25.18 -12.94 6.36
CA PRO A 126 -25.04 -13.30 7.76
C PRO A 126 -25.52 -12.16 8.67
N ILE A 127 -26.48 -12.48 9.53
CA ILE A 127 -26.97 -11.53 10.53
C ILE A 127 -25.83 -11.14 11.47
N PHE A 128 -25.87 -9.92 11.97
CA PHE A 128 -24.95 -9.52 13.02
C PHE A 128 -25.20 -10.39 14.27
N PRO A 129 -24.16 -10.94 14.93
CA PRO A 129 -24.35 -11.82 16.07
C PRO A 129 -25.21 -11.17 17.18
N PRO A 130 -26.39 -11.72 17.52
CA PRO A 130 -27.29 -11.10 18.50
C PRO A 130 -26.66 -10.93 19.88
N GLU A 131 -25.76 -11.84 20.27
CA GLU A 131 -25.03 -11.77 21.53
C GLU A 131 -24.23 -10.46 21.67
N LEU A 132 -23.61 -9.98 20.59
CA LEU A 132 -22.85 -8.73 20.59
C LEU A 132 -23.72 -7.47 20.64
N LEU A 133 -25.02 -7.58 20.34
CA LEU A 133 -25.98 -6.47 20.50
C LEU A 133 -26.51 -6.35 21.93
N VAL A 134 -26.60 -7.49 22.63
CA VAL A 134 -27.18 -7.58 23.97
C VAL A 134 -26.12 -7.38 25.06
N TYR A 135 -24.90 -7.89 24.86
CA TYR A 135 -23.84 -7.88 25.88
C TYR A 135 -22.76 -6.82 25.58
N ASP A 136 -22.96 -5.61 26.11
CA ASP A 136 -21.99 -4.49 25.99
C ASP A 136 -21.15 -4.28 27.26
N ILE A 137 -21.22 -5.20 28.23
CA ILE A 137 -20.57 -5.10 29.54
C ILE A 137 -19.06 -4.86 29.39
N LEU A 138 -18.40 -5.61 28.50
CA LEU A 138 -16.96 -5.49 28.29
C LEU A 138 -16.58 -4.16 27.61
N ASP A 139 -17.46 -3.57 26.80
CA ASP A 139 -17.21 -2.29 26.14
C ASP A 139 -17.26 -1.11 27.12
N LYS A 140 -18.00 -1.29 28.23
CA LYS A 140 -18.07 -0.34 29.32
C LYS A 140 -16.98 -0.51 30.38
N GLN A 141 -16.02 -1.43 30.20
CA GLN A 141 -14.97 -1.71 31.16
C GLN A 141 -13.56 -1.45 30.60
N SER A 142 -12.67 -0.98 31.46
CA SER A 142 -11.23 -0.97 31.20
C SER A 142 -10.70 -2.41 31.27
N LEU A 143 -10.07 -2.90 30.21
CA LEU A 143 -9.54 -4.27 30.12
C LEU A 143 -8.01 -4.30 30.15
N VAL A 144 -7.45 -5.40 30.65
CA VAL A 144 -6.01 -5.68 30.63
C VAL A 144 -5.76 -7.10 30.12
N PHE A 145 -4.99 -7.20 29.05
CA PHE A 145 -4.49 -8.48 28.54
C PHE A 145 -2.99 -8.55 28.81
N LYS A 146 -2.52 -9.64 29.41
CA LYS A 146 -1.12 -9.77 29.82
C LYS A 146 -0.60 -11.16 29.52
N ASN A 147 0.61 -11.21 28.97
CA ASN A 147 1.46 -12.39 28.97
C ASN A 147 2.83 -12.03 29.57
N ASP A 148 3.82 -12.90 29.45
CA ASP A 148 5.14 -12.72 30.07
C ASP A 148 5.96 -11.56 29.48
N THR A 149 5.61 -11.08 28.28
CA THR A 149 6.42 -10.09 27.54
C THR A 149 5.67 -8.78 27.30
N VAL A 150 4.36 -8.83 27.08
CA VAL A 150 3.54 -7.70 26.67
C VAL A 150 2.32 -7.57 27.59
N THR A 151 2.05 -6.34 28.02
CA THR A 151 0.81 -5.94 28.66
C THR A 151 0.07 -4.96 27.76
N TRP A 152 -1.20 -5.27 27.48
CA TRP A 152 -2.10 -4.48 26.65
C TRP A 152 -3.24 -3.94 27.50
N PHE A 153 -3.29 -2.63 27.65
CA PHE A 153 -4.36 -1.91 28.32
C PHE A 153 -5.40 -1.43 27.30
N ARG A 154 -6.69 -1.56 27.62
CA ARG A 154 -7.80 -0.96 26.89
C ARG A 154 -8.62 -0.11 27.85
N PRO A 155 -8.19 1.13 28.16
CA PRO A 155 -8.96 2.04 28.99
C PRO A 155 -10.27 2.46 28.31
N ASN A 156 -11.32 2.69 29.10
CA ASN A 156 -12.61 3.19 28.62
C ASN A 156 -12.84 4.69 28.92
N THR A 157 -12.04 5.29 29.82
CA THR A 157 -12.12 6.73 30.14
C THR A 157 -10.86 7.49 29.75
N LEU A 158 -11.01 8.79 29.50
CA LEU A 158 -9.87 9.68 29.25
C LEU A 158 -8.97 9.77 30.49
N GLU A 159 -9.54 9.82 31.69
CA GLU A 159 -8.79 9.89 32.95
C GLU A 159 -7.86 8.68 33.14
N ASP A 160 -8.36 7.47 32.88
CA ASP A 160 -7.55 6.25 32.94
C ASP A 160 -6.41 6.30 31.92
N LEU A 161 -6.67 6.75 30.70
CA LEU A 161 -5.63 6.89 29.67
C LEU A 161 -4.53 7.87 30.09
N LEU A 162 -4.91 9.06 30.59
CA LEU A 162 -3.95 10.07 31.03
C LEU A 162 -3.14 9.58 32.24
N THR A 163 -3.80 8.90 33.18
CA THR A 163 -3.14 8.29 34.34
C THR A 163 -2.15 7.20 33.92
N LEU A 164 -2.56 6.29 33.02
CA LEU A 164 -1.69 5.26 32.46
C LEU A 164 -0.49 5.87 31.75
N LYS A 165 -0.70 6.91 30.94
CA LYS A 165 0.36 7.59 30.20
C LYS A 165 1.31 8.34 31.12
N SER A 166 0.82 8.93 32.21
CA SER A 166 1.66 9.55 33.24
C SER A 166 2.51 8.53 34.01
N LYS A 167 1.93 7.37 34.37
CA LYS A 167 2.66 6.29 35.05
C LYS A 167 3.62 5.53 34.14
N GLN A 168 3.29 5.43 32.84
CA GLN A 168 4.06 4.73 31.83
C GLN A 168 4.29 5.63 30.60
N PRO A 169 5.15 6.65 30.69
CA PRO A 169 5.36 7.63 29.60
C PRO A 169 5.86 7.00 28.30
N LYS A 170 6.53 5.84 28.37
CA LYS A 170 7.01 5.11 27.18
C LYS A 170 5.96 4.19 26.55
N ALA A 171 4.79 4.02 27.17
CA ALA A 171 3.72 3.21 26.62
C ALA A 171 3.27 3.75 25.26
N LYS A 172 3.10 2.85 24.30
CA LYS A 172 2.65 3.20 22.94
C LYS A 172 1.14 3.10 22.85
N ILE A 173 0.52 4.18 22.37
CA ILE A 173 -0.91 4.20 22.08
C ILE A 173 -1.13 3.56 20.72
N VAL A 174 -1.93 2.51 20.67
CA VAL A 174 -2.28 1.79 19.45
C VAL A 174 -3.72 2.12 19.10
N MET A 175 -3.94 2.56 17.86
CA MET A 175 -5.25 2.69 17.23
C MET A 175 -5.36 1.63 16.13
N GLY A 176 -5.33 2.01 14.85
CA GLY A 176 -5.37 1.05 13.74
C GLY A 176 -4.15 0.16 13.53
N ASN A 177 -3.10 0.30 14.37
CA ASN A 177 -1.85 -0.47 14.29
C ASN A 177 -1.08 -0.38 12.94
N THR A 178 -1.43 0.56 12.06
CA THR A 178 -0.87 0.69 10.69
C THR A 178 0.55 1.26 10.64
N GLU A 179 1.07 1.78 11.76
CA GLU A 179 2.49 2.18 11.92
C GLU A 179 3.18 1.27 12.92
N ILE A 180 2.63 1.12 14.14
CA ILE A 180 3.25 0.31 15.20
C ILE A 180 3.45 -1.15 14.75
N GLY A 181 2.51 -1.71 13.99
CA GLY A 181 2.67 -3.04 13.41
C GLY A 181 3.85 -3.13 12.44
N VAL A 182 4.10 -2.08 11.65
CA VAL A 182 5.26 -1.98 10.75
C VAL A 182 6.56 -1.84 11.55
N GLU A 183 6.57 -1.02 12.60
CA GLU A 183 7.74 -0.86 13.47
C GLU A 183 8.11 -2.16 14.18
N ILE A 184 7.14 -2.91 14.68
CA ILE A 184 7.36 -4.21 15.32
C ILE A 184 7.86 -5.24 14.29
N LYS A 185 7.17 -5.35 13.15
CA LYS A 185 7.46 -6.40 12.15
C LYS A 185 8.77 -6.16 11.40
N TYR A 186 8.99 -4.95 10.88
CA TYR A 186 10.08 -4.64 9.96
C TYR A 186 11.21 -3.84 10.57
N LYS A 187 10.96 -3.08 11.65
CA LYS A 187 12.02 -2.35 12.38
C LYS A 187 12.41 -3.03 13.69
N HIS A 188 11.80 -4.18 13.99
CA HIS A 188 12.05 -5.00 15.17
C HIS A 188 11.97 -4.22 16.49
N GLN A 189 11.12 -3.19 16.53
CA GLN A 189 10.90 -2.40 17.73
C GLN A 189 10.11 -3.21 18.75
N TYR A 190 10.49 -3.09 20.02
CA TYR A 190 9.85 -3.81 21.12
C TYR A 190 9.10 -2.85 22.04
N TYR A 191 7.79 -3.05 22.14
CA TYR A 191 6.89 -2.25 22.97
C TYR A 191 6.18 -3.15 23.99
N PRO A 192 6.69 -3.22 25.24
CA PRO A 192 6.15 -4.11 26.28
C PRO A 192 4.81 -3.63 26.84
N ILE A 193 4.54 -2.31 26.79
CA ILE A 193 3.29 -1.73 27.26
C ILE A 193 2.61 -1.03 26.10
N ARG A 194 1.37 -1.46 25.83
CA ARG A 194 0.55 -0.96 24.73
C ARG A 194 -0.81 -0.53 25.28
N ILE A 195 -1.34 0.58 24.78
CA ILE A 195 -2.61 1.14 25.22
C ILE A 195 -3.51 1.32 24.00
N HIS A 196 -4.65 0.63 23.97
CA HIS A 196 -5.65 0.78 22.92
C HIS A 196 -6.76 1.72 23.37
N ALA A 197 -6.84 2.89 22.73
CA ALA A 197 -7.65 4.02 23.20
C ALA A 197 -8.96 4.21 22.42
N SER A 198 -9.42 3.20 21.65
CA SER A 198 -10.56 3.35 20.75
C SER A 198 -11.92 3.50 21.44
N GLN A 199 -12.06 2.99 22.67
CA GLN A 199 -13.31 2.99 23.42
C GLN A 199 -13.53 4.28 24.24
N ILE A 200 -12.62 5.26 24.14
CA ILE A 200 -12.73 6.53 24.85
C ILE A 200 -13.57 7.51 24.03
N PRO A 201 -14.75 7.93 24.51
CA PRO A 201 -15.68 8.75 23.73
C PRO A 201 -15.08 10.08 23.23
N GLU A 202 -14.28 10.75 24.05
CA GLU A 202 -13.66 12.04 23.74
C GLU A 202 -12.71 11.96 22.54
N LEU A 203 -12.09 10.80 22.32
CA LEU A 203 -11.17 10.55 21.21
C LEU A 203 -11.90 10.11 19.93
N SER A 204 -13.12 9.59 20.04
CA SER A 204 -13.87 9.01 18.90
C SER A 204 -15.00 9.90 18.38
N THR A 205 -15.27 11.01 19.09
CA THR A 205 -16.34 11.96 18.77
C THR A 205 -15.92 12.94 17.66
N VAL A 206 -16.89 13.31 16.83
CA VAL A 206 -16.75 14.39 15.85
C VAL A 206 -17.82 15.44 16.15
N SER A 207 -17.42 16.71 16.23
CA SER A 207 -18.34 17.81 16.52
C SER A 207 -18.04 19.02 15.65
N THR A 208 -19.08 19.66 15.14
CA THR A 208 -18.95 20.99 14.50
C THR A 208 -18.87 22.06 15.59
N VAL A 209 -17.91 22.96 15.44
CA VAL A 209 -17.72 24.12 16.33
C VAL A 209 -17.64 25.38 15.47
N ASP A 210 -17.76 26.56 16.06
CA ASP A 210 -17.76 27.82 15.30
C ASP A 210 -16.50 28.00 14.44
N ALA A 211 -15.35 27.55 14.95
CA ALA A 211 -14.07 27.64 14.26
C ALA A 211 -13.91 26.63 13.10
N GLY A 212 -14.66 25.53 13.06
CA GLY A 212 -14.40 24.43 12.13
C GLY A 212 -15.00 23.09 12.55
N ILE A 213 -14.29 22.00 12.25
CA ILE A 213 -14.70 20.65 12.66
C ILE A 213 -13.64 20.10 13.61
N ARG A 214 -14.10 19.71 14.80
CA ARG A 214 -13.29 19.02 15.81
C ARG A 214 -13.42 17.51 15.61
N PHE A 215 -12.31 16.87 15.26
CA PHE A 215 -12.17 15.42 15.17
C PHE A 215 -11.42 14.91 16.40
N GLY A 216 -12.01 13.98 17.15
CA GLY A 216 -11.26 13.23 18.14
C GLY A 216 -10.10 12.46 17.50
N SER A 217 -9.03 12.23 18.26
CA SER A 217 -7.79 11.66 17.73
C SER A 217 -7.91 10.21 17.27
N ALA A 218 -8.88 9.45 17.78
CA ALA A 218 -9.18 8.07 17.40
C ALA A 218 -10.06 7.96 16.14
N VAL A 219 -10.58 9.06 15.62
CA VAL A 219 -11.45 9.06 14.42
C VAL A 219 -10.66 8.53 13.21
N THR A 220 -11.25 7.57 12.51
CA THR A 220 -10.63 6.92 11.35
C THR A 220 -10.66 7.82 10.11
N LEU A 221 -9.68 7.67 9.21
CA LEU A 221 -9.60 8.51 8.01
C LEU A 221 -10.83 8.35 7.10
N THR A 222 -11.44 7.18 7.04
CA THR A 222 -12.73 6.99 6.35
C THR A 222 -13.85 7.84 6.96
N LYS A 223 -13.95 7.88 8.30
CA LYS A 223 -14.97 8.70 8.98
C LYS A 223 -14.68 10.20 8.80
N VAL A 224 -13.41 10.61 8.81
CA VAL A 224 -13.01 11.98 8.46
C VAL A 224 -13.49 12.32 7.05
N ALA A 225 -13.16 11.50 6.04
CA ALA A 225 -13.56 11.73 4.65
C ALA A 225 -15.08 11.87 4.48
N ASN A 226 -15.87 11.00 5.12
CA ASN A 226 -17.33 11.06 5.06
C ASN A 226 -17.90 12.35 5.67
N VAL A 227 -17.37 12.78 6.82
CA VAL A 227 -17.78 14.04 7.45
C VAL A 227 -17.42 15.24 6.57
N LEU A 228 -16.20 15.28 6.01
CA LEU A 228 -15.78 16.35 5.11
C LEU A 228 -16.67 16.41 3.86
N LYS A 229 -16.96 15.26 3.24
CA LYS A 229 -17.86 15.17 2.08
C LYS A 229 -19.24 15.76 2.37
N ASN A 230 -19.81 15.47 3.54
CA ASN A 230 -21.10 16.02 3.94
C ASN A 230 -21.04 17.54 4.20
N GLN A 231 -19.96 18.02 4.83
CA GLN A 231 -19.78 19.44 5.12
C GLN A 231 -19.54 20.27 3.85
N ILE A 232 -18.78 19.74 2.88
CA ILE A 232 -18.58 20.36 1.56
C ILE A 232 -19.91 20.48 0.79
N LYS A 233 -20.80 19.50 0.90
CA LYS A 233 -22.14 19.58 0.30
C LYS A 233 -23.05 20.59 0.98
N ALA A 234 -22.93 20.74 2.30
CA ALA A 234 -23.85 21.55 3.12
C ALA A 234 -23.47 23.04 3.20
N LYS A 235 -22.21 23.41 2.93
CA LYS A 235 -21.69 24.77 3.11
C LYS A 235 -21.16 25.37 1.81
N PRO A 236 -21.07 26.71 1.72
CA PRO A 236 -20.51 27.36 0.55
C PRO A 236 -19.06 26.93 0.28
N LYS A 237 -18.68 26.80 -0.99
CA LYS A 237 -17.33 26.41 -1.43
C LYS A 237 -16.23 27.24 -0.76
N SER A 238 -16.48 28.53 -0.51
CA SER A 238 -15.52 29.42 0.15
C SER A 238 -15.21 29.06 1.62
N HIS A 239 -16.11 28.35 2.30
CA HIS A 239 -15.93 27.93 3.69
C HIS A 239 -15.30 26.54 3.84
N THR A 240 -15.20 25.78 2.75
CA THR A 240 -14.80 24.37 2.77
C THR A 240 -13.59 24.07 1.89
N ARG A 241 -12.76 25.07 1.53
CA ARG A 241 -11.60 24.87 0.66
C ARG A 241 -10.56 23.96 1.29
N ILE A 242 -10.29 24.14 2.59
CA ILE A 242 -9.39 23.27 3.37
C ILE A 242 -9.94 21.83 3.43
N PHE A 243 -11.25 21.69 3.61
CA PHE A 243 -11.90 20.37 3.67
C PHE A 243 -11.85 19.64 2.34
N ALA A 244 -12.01 20.35 1.22
CA ALA A 244 -11.89 19.79 -0.11
C ALA A 244 -10.46 19.26 -0.35
N ALA A 245 -9.44 20.08 -0.07
CA ALA A 245 -8.04 19.66 -0.21
C ALA A 245 -7.69 18.47 0.71
N LEU A 246 -8.21 18.45 1.94
CA LEU A 246 -8.02 17.33 2.86
C LEU A 246 -8.72 16.05 2.37
N LEU A 247 -9.94 16.16 1.83
CA LEU A 247 -10.69 15.03 1.27
C LEU A 247 -9.97 14.46 0.04
N ASP A 248 -9.49 15.32 -0.86
CA ASP A 248 -8.75 14.93 -2.06
C ASP A 248 -7.45 14.21 -1.69
N MET A 249 -6.76 14.67 -0.65
CA MET A 249 -5.55 14.01 -0.17
C MET A 249 -5.84 12.65 0.48
N ILE A 250 -6.94 12.52 1.23
CA ILE A 250 -7.36 11.24 1.82
C ILE A 250 -7.72 10.20 0.74
N HIS A 251 -8.23 10.63 -0.41
CA HIS A 251 -8.53 9.70 -1.52
C HIS A 251 -7.28 8.96 -2.03
N TRP A 252 -6.12 9.62 -2.04
CA TRP A 252 -4.82 9.04 -2.43
C TRP A 252 -4.05 8.42 -1.23
N PHE A 253 -4.63 8.45 -0.04
CA PHE A 253 -4.02 7.90 1.17
C PHE A 253 -4.32 6.40 1.26
N ALA A 254 -3.32 5.58 0.97
CA ALA A 254 -3.38 4.12 1.09
C ALA A 254 -4.60 3.48 0.38
N GLY A 255 -4.90 2.22 0.69
CA GLY A 255 -6.17 1.58 0.37
C GLY A 255 -7.28 1.83 1.40
N GLN A 256 -8.52 1.49 1.05
CA GLN A 256 -9.69 1.60 1.92
C GLN A 256 -9.53 0.83 3.24
N GLN A 257 -8.83 -0.32 3.21
CA GLN A 257 -8.55 -1.17 4.36
C GLN A 257 -7.75 -0.41 5.42
N ILE A 258 -6.72 0.31 5.00
CA ILE A 258 -5.89 1.13 5.87
C ILE A 258 -6.69 2.33 6.40
N ARG A 259 -7.43 3.05 5.55
CA ARG A 259 -8.21 4.23 5.96
C ARG A 259 -9.33 3.90 6.97
N ASN A 260 -9.87 2.68 6.92
CA ASN A 260 -10.91 2.22 7.84
C ASN A 260 -10.41 2.05 9.28
N VAL A 261 -9.10 1.89 9.50
CA VAL A 261 -8.52 1.67 10.83
C VAL A 261 -7.51 2.75 11.24
N ALA A 262 -6.81 3.37 10.27
CA ALA A 262 -5.88 4.45 10.52
C ALA A 262 -6.60 5.65 11.12
N SER A 263 -6.11 6.13 12.27
CA SER A 263 -6.69 7.26 12.99
C SER A 263 -5.98 8.57 12.65
N ILE A 264 -6.71 9.69 12.64
CA ILE A 264 -6.13 11.02 12.39
C ILE A 264 -5.05 11.39 13.41
N GLY A 265 -5.24 11.07 14.69
CA GLY A 265 -4.25 11.30 15.74
C GLY A 265 -2.99 10.49 15.52
N GLY A 266 -3.14 9.20 15.17
CA GLY A 266 -2.03 8.32 14.81
C GLY A 266 -1.18 8.87 13.66
N ASN A 267 -1.81 9.41 12.61
CA ASN A 267 -1.10 10.03 11.49
C ASN A 267 -0.24 11.24 11.92
N ILE A 268 -0.77 12.09 12.81
CA ILE A 268 -0.08 13.27 13.34
C ILE A 268 1.11 12.86 14.22
N VAL A 269 0.87 12.04 15.25
CA VAL A 269 1.90 11.70 16.24
C VAL A 269 3.03 10.82 15.69
N THR A 270 2.78 10.12 14.58
CA THR A 270 3.83 9.35 13.87
C THR A 270 4.96 10.27 13.39
N GLY A 271 4.66 11.53 13.05
CA GLY A 271 5.65 12.51 12.60
C GLY A 271 6.42 12.07 11.35
N SER A 272 5.75 11.36 10.44
CA SER A 272 6.37 10.95 9.17
C SER A 272 6.65 12.17 8.29
N PRO A 273 7.89 12.34 7.75
CA PRO A 273 8.23 13.48 6.90
C PRO A 273 7.50 13.51 5.56
N ILE A 274 6.91 12.37 5.18
CA ILE A 274 6.14 12.15 3.95
C ILE A 274 4.66 11.87 4.26
N SER A 275 4.17 12.27 5.44
CA SER A 275 2.73 12.23 5.73
C SER A 275 2.00 13.17 4.79
N ASP A 276 0.93 12.69 4.16
CA ASP A 276 0.12 13.46 3.23
C ASP A 276 -0.74 14.52 3.92
N LEU A 277 -1.13 14.29 5.18
CA LEU A 277 -2.06 15.16 5.90
C LEU A 277 -1.34 16.23 6.74
N ASN A 278 -0.12 15.95 7.19
CA ASN A 278 0.63 16.86 8.07
C ASN A 278 0.90 18.25 7.42
N PRO A 279 1.31 18.35 6.15
CA PRO A 279 1.43 19.65 5.48
C PRO A 279 0.11 20.43 5.46
N ILE A 280 -1.02 19.74 5.28
CA ILE A 280 -2.35 20.37 5.27
C ILE A 280 -2.66 20.94 6.66
N PHE A 281 -2.42 20.18 7.72
CA PHE A 281 -2.68 20.64 9.09
C PHE A 281 -1.79 21.81 9.50
N ILE A 282 -0.52 21.81 9.08
CA ILE A 282 0.40 22.94 9.31
C ILE A 282 -0.04 24.17 8.51
N ALA A 283 -0.29 24.03 7.20
CA ALA A 283 -0.69 25.16 6.35
C ALA A 283 -2.05 25.75 6.74
N SER A 284 -2.95 24.94 7.29
CA SER A 284 -4.26 25.39 7.78
C SER A 284 -4.24 25.92 9.21
N GLU A 285 -3.08 25.93 9.90
CA GLU A 285 -2.97 26.32 11.31
C GLU A 285 -3.97 25.55 12.20
N ALA A 286 -4.12 24.24 11.94
CA ALA A 286 -5.08 23.41 12.65
C ALA A 286 -4.74 23.32 14.15
N VAL A 287 -5.76 23.28 15.01
CA VAL A 287 -5.58 23.37 16.47
C VAL A 287 -5.72 22.00 17.12
N LEU A 288 -4.70 21.58 17.86
CA LEU A 288 -4.69 20.36 18.65
C LEU A 288 -5.08 20.63 20.10
N GLU A 289 -5.92 19.77 20.66
CA GLU A 289 -6.12 19.67 22.12
C GLU A 289 -5.28 18.50 22.65
N ILE A 290 -4.40 18.79 23.59
CA ILE A 290 -3.45 17.83 24.16
C ILE A 290 -3.72 17.72 25.66
N GLY A 291 -3.95 16.49 26.13
CA GLY A 291 -4.23 16.19 27.53
C GLY A 291 -3.06 15.53 28.24
N SER A 292 -2.93 15.83 29.53
CA SER A 292 -2.14 15.07 30.51
C SER A 292 -2.85 15.13 31.86
N VAL A 293 -2.35 14.42 32.87
CA VAL A 293 -2.84 14.56 34.27
C VAL A 293 -2.74 15.98 34.82
N ARG A 294 -1.94 16.86 34.18
CA ARG A 294 -1.80 18.28 34.55
C ARG A 294 -2.90 19.17 33.97
N GLY A 295 -3.76 18.63 33.10
CA GLY A 295 -4.79 19.38 32.39
C GLY A 295 -4.62 19.34 30.87
N ILE A 296 -5.47 20.12 30.19
CA ILE A 296 -5.55 20.20 28.73
C ILE A 296 -4.93 21.52 28.26
N ARG A 297 -4.09 21.45 27.23
CA ARG A 297 -3.56 22.64 26.53
C ARG A 297 -3.86 22.58 25.04
N ARG A 298 -3.92 23.75 24.41
CA ARG A 298 -4.14 23.91 22.97
C ARG A 298 -2.84 24.31 22.28
N ILE A 299 -2.55 23.70 21.13
CA ILE A 299 -1.39 24.02 20.29
C ILE A 299 -1.86 24.19 18.85
N VAL A 300 -1.40 25.24 18.18
CA VAL A 300 -1.55 25.41 16.73
C VAL A 300 -0.47 24.57 16.05
N MET A 301 -0.83 23.77 15.04
CA MET A 301 0.16 23.08 14.22
C MET A 301 0.85 24.09 13.30
N ASP A 302 2.10 24.39 13.59
CA ASP A 302 2.96 25.33 12.87
C ASP A 302 4.30 24.68 12.48
N GLU A 303 5.27 25.47 12.03
CA GLU A 303 6.62 25.00 11.67
C GLU A 303 7.40 24.37 12.84
N ASN A 304 7.03 24.66 14.09
CA ASN A 304 7.72 24.22 15.30
C ASN A 304 7.10 22.96 15.89
N PHE A 305 6.01 22.45 15.32
CA PHE A 305 5.33 21.27 15.85
C PHE A 305 6.18 19.99 15.75
N TYR A 306 6.92 19.81 14.64
CA TYR A 306 7.83 18.69 14.43
C TYR A 306 9.28 19.11 14.67
N LEU A 307 9.84 18.69 15.80
CA LEU A 307 11.17 19.11 16.26
C LEU A 307 12.33 18.41 15.52
N ALA A 308 12.12 17.14 15.16
CA ALA A 308 13.10 16.30 14.49
C ALA A 308 12.39 15.13 13.79
N TYR A 309 13.15 14.27 13.11
CA TYR A 309 12.61 13.07 12.48
C TYR A 309 11.74 12.26 13.47
N ARG A 310 10.45 12.09 13.13
CA ARG A 310 9.45 11.36 13.93
C ARG A 310 9.32 11.84 15.38
N THR A 311 9.60 13.12 15.63
CA THR A 311 9.52 13.73 16.96
C THR A 311 8.60 14.95 16.92
N THR A 312 7.68 15.04 17.88
CA THR A 312 6.71 16.14 18.00
C THR A 312 7.00 16.97 19.26
N VAL A 313 6.32 18.11 19.41
CA VAL A 313 6.38 18.96 20.61
C VAL A 313 5.67 18.36 21.85
N LEU A 314 5.03 17.19 21.71
CA LEU A 314 4.33 16.53 22.81
C LEU A 314 5.34 16.03 23.86
N ARG A 315 4.99 16.21 25.13
CA ARG A 315 5.71 15.58 26.25
C ARG A 315 5.37 14.09 26.32
N GLU A 316 6.25 13.29 26.91
CA GLU A 316 6.04 11.83 26.96
C GLU A 316 4.76 11.40 27.71
N ASP A 317 4.27 12.23 28.63
CA ASP A 317 3.05 12.01 29.41
C ASP A 317 1.78 12.60 28.75
N GLU A 318 1.91 13.23 27.58
CA GLU A 318 0.82 13.88 26.86
C GLU A 318 0.18 12.99 25.79
N VAL A 319 -1.10 13.24 25.53
CA VAL A 319 -1.91 12.54 24.53
C VAL A 319 -2.67 13.56 23.68
N VAL A 320 -2.71 13.37 22.36
CA VAL A 320 -3.60 14.13 21.49
C VAL A 320 -5.05 13.69 21.74
N ILE A 321 -5.89 14.60 22.20
CA ILE A 321 -7.33 14.37 22.41
C ILE A 321 -8.08 14.59 21.10
N SER A 322 -7.83 15.73 20.44
CA SER A 322 -8.56 16.11 19.23
C SER A 322 -7.76 17.06 18.34
N LEU A 323 -8.19 17.17 17.09
CA LEU A 323 -7.76 18.13 16.09
C LEU A 323 -8.97 18.94 15.61
N THR A 324 -8.87 20.26 15.62
CA THR A 324 -9.85 21.15 14.98
C THR A 324 -9.30 21.65 13.65
N VAL A 325 -9.93 21.23 12.55
CA VAL A 325 -9.63 21.72 11.20
C VAL A 325 -10.53 22.92 10.92
N PRO A 326 -9.97 24.11 10.63
CA PRO A 326 -10.77 25.33 10.55
C PRO A 326 -11.60 25.44 9.26
N TYR A 327 -12.68 26.22 9.32
CA TYR A 327 -13.34 26.71 8.12
C TYR A 327 -12.44 27.68 7.36
N SER A 328 -12.49 27.68 6.03
CA SER A 328 -11.82 28.71 5.24
C SER A 328 -12.66 30.00 5.20
N LYS A 329 -12.01 31.14 5.01
CA LYS A 329 -12.68 32.45 4.81
C LYS A 329 -12.93 32.74 3.32
N GLN A 330 -13.79 33.71 3.04
CA GLN A 330 -14.15 34.11 1.67
C GLN A 330 -12.92 34.45 0.80
N ASN A 331 -11.99 35.21 1.37
CA ASN A 331 -10.73 35.68 0.77
C ASN A 331 -9.55 34.70 0.97
N GLN A 332 -9.80 33.52 1.51
CA GLN A 332 -8.76 32.53 1.81
C GLN A 332 -8.83 31.36 0.83
N PHE A 333 -7.72 31.04 0.17
CA PHE A 333 -7.60 29.97 -0.81
C PHE A 333 -6.62 28.91 -0.31
N PHE A 334 -6.93 27.65 -0.59
CA PHE A 334 -6.16 26.52 -0.09
C PHE A 334 -6.02 25.47 -1.18
N CYS A 335 -4.79 25.01 -1.42
CA CYS A 335 -4.47 23.97 -2.39
C CYS A 335 -3.55 22.93 -1.73
N ALA A 336 -3.69 21.65 -2.12
CA ALA A 336 -2.77 20.60 -1.69
C ALA A 336 -2.51 19.59 -2.81
N TYR A 337 -1.27 19.12 -2.94
CA TYR A 337 -0.83 18.22 -4.00
C TYR A 337 0.09 17.12 -3.48
N LYS A 338 0.11 15.99 -4.18
CA LYS A 338 0.95 14.82 -3.90
C LYS A 338 1.53 14.30 -5.21
N GLN A 339 2.81 13.93 -5.18
CA GLN A 339 3.44 13.14 -6.23
C GLN A 339 4.07 11.89 -5.61
N ALA A 340 3.78 10.74 -6.19
CA ALA A 340 4.31 9.43 -5.80
C ALA A 340 4.73 8.64 -7.07
N ARG A 341 5.21 7.38 -6.93
CA ARG A 341 5.58 6.56 -8.09
C ARG A 341 4.35 5.97 -8.79
N ARG A 342 3.32 5.65 -8.01
CA ARG A 342 1.97 5.31 -8.48
C ARG A 342 0.94 6.22 -7.81
N ARG A 343 -0.27 6.32 -8.39
CA ARG A 343 -1.32 7.21 -7.87
C ARG A 343 -1.88 6.72 -6.54
N ASP A 344 -2.26 5.45 -6.51
CA ASP A 344 -2.93 4.83 -5.37
C ASP A 344 -1.93 4.07 -4.48
N ASP A 345 -2.23 4.04 -3.18
CA ASP A 345 -1.53 3.21 -2.20
C ASP A 345 0.00 3.38 -2.18
N ASP A 346 0.50 4.60 -2.37
CA ASP A 346 1.94 4.89 -2.37
C ASP A 346 2.30 6.05 -1.46
N THR A 347 3.52 5.99 -0.95
CA THR A 347 4.14 7.06 -0.19
C THR A 347 4.47 8.25 -1.08
N ALA A 348 4.29 9.47 -0.58
CA ALA A 348 4.68 10.66 -1.32
C ALA A 348 6.20 10.76 -1.50
N ILE A 349 6.63 11.10 -2.72
CA ILE A 349 7.99 11.60 -3.00
C ILE A 349 8.09 13.04 -2.49
N VAL A 350 7.13 13.88 -2.88
CA VAL A 350 6.90 15.22 -2.34
C VAL A 350 5.39 15.43 -2.26
N ASN A 351 4.94 16.01 -1.16
CA ASN A 351 3.59 16.53 -1.02
C ASN A 351 3.64 17.97 -0.50
N PHE A 352 2.58 18.71 -0.73
CA PHE A 352 2.55 20.16 -0.58
C PHE A 352 1.17 20.62 -0.16
N ALA A 353 1.13 21.64 0.68
CA ALA A 353 -0.08 22.41 0.96
C ALA A 353 0.27 23.89 1.02
N ILE A 354 -0.63 24.75 0.54
CA ILE A 354 -0.52 26.20 0.60
C ILE A 354 -1.85 26.81 1.00
N ASN A 355 -1.77 27.82 1.85
CA ASN A 355 -2.87 28.61 2.35
C ASN A 355 -2.57 30.09 2.09
N VAL A 356 -3.40 30.75 1.30
CA VAL A 356 -3.23 32.17 0.93
C VAL A 356 -4.48 32.93 1.33
N THR A 357 -4.33 33.95 2.17
CA THR A 357 -5.42 34.85 2.56
C THR A 357 -5.17 36.23 1.99
N PHE A 358 -6.09 36.71 1.15
CA PHE A 358 -6.01 38.04 0.53
C PHE A 358 -6.68 39.08 1.44
N GLU A 359 -5.87 39.83 2.17
CA GLU A 359 -6.27 41.00 2.97
C GLU A 359 -5.40 42.20 2.52
N GLU A 360 -5.49 43.37 3.18
CA GLU A 360 -4.57 44.50 2.93
C GLU A 360 -3.10 44.03 2.93
N ASN A 361 -2.79 43.03 3.77
CA ASN A 361 -1.55 42.27 3.73
C ASN A 361 -1.84 40.79 3.38
N THR A 362 -1.61 40.40 2.12
CA THR A 362 -1.68 38.99 1.71
C THR A 362 -0.84 38.11 2.65
N LYS A 363 -1.46 37.17 3.38
CA LYS A 363 -0.79 36.17 4.21
C LYS A 363 -0.64 34.88 3.42
N MET A 364 0.54 34.28 3.45
CA MET A 364 0.81 32.97 2.85
C MET A 364 1.47 32.04 3.87
N ILE A 365 0.98 30.80 3.97
CA ILE A 365 1.66 29.70 4.63
C ILE A 365 1.75 28.55 3.63
N GLN A 366 2.92 27.92 3.52
CA GLN A 366 3.10 26.72 2.73
C GLN A 366 3.91 25.68 3.49
N ALA A 367 3.62 24.41 3.25
CA ALA A 367 4.27 23.29 3.91
C ALA A 367 4.56 22.18 2.89
N PHE A 368 5.75 21.57 3.00
CA PHE A 368 6.23 20.50 2.13
C PHE A 368 6.61 19.27 2.93
N GLY A 369 6.06 18.11 2.58
CA GLY A 369 6.62 16.82 2.99
C GLY A 369 7.56 16.25 1.93
N GLY A 370 8.42 15.32 2.34
CA GLY A 370 9.43 14.72 1.45
C GLY A 370 10.59 15.66 1.07
N MET A 371 10.66 16.87 1.64
CA MET A 371 11.73 17.85 1.41
C MET A 371 12.72 17.98 2.58
N GLY A 372 12.63 17.11 3.58
CA GLY A 372 13.52 17.12 4.74
C GLY A 372 13.25 15.97 5.71
N ALA A 373 13.89 16.02 6.87
CA ALA A 373 13.68 15.06 7.96
C ALA A 373 12.36 15.30 8.72
N THR A 374 11.70 16.43 8.49
CA THR A 374 10.36 16.81 8.99
C THR A 374 9.60 17.52 7.87
N VAL A 375 8.32 17.85 8.10
CA VAL A 375 7.59 18.77 7.20
C VAL A 375 8.30 20.12 7.21
N GLN A 376 8.63 20.63 6.02
CA GLN A 376 9.36 21.88 5.84
C GLN A 376 8.40 23.04 5.56
N VAL A 377 8.55 24.13 6.30
CA VAL A 377 7.84 25.40 6.08
C VAL A 377 8.88 26.43 5.63
N PRO A 378 8.95 26.79 4.34
CA PRO A 378 9.92 27.78 3.84
C PRO A 378 9.50 29.20 4.26
N LEU A 379 9.81 29.56 5.51
CA LEU A 379 9.45 30.85 6.13
C LEU A 379 9.99 32.06 5.34
N LYS A 380 11.18 31.94 4.73
CA LYS A 380 11.76 33.00 3.88
C LYS A 380 10.83 33.31 2.71
N THR A 381 10.34 32.29 2.01
CA THR A 381 9.42 32.44 0.89
C THR A 381 8.09 33.02 1.35
N CYS A 382 7.54 32.55 2.48
CA CYS A 382 6.30 33.08 3.05
C CYS A 382 6.43 34.59 3.35
N LYS A 383 7.57 35.01 3.91
CA LYS A 383 7.88 36.43 4.20
C LYS A 383 8.03 37.27 2.93
N VAL A 384 8.69 36.74 1.90
CA VAL A 384 8.86 37.42 0.60
C VAL A 384 7.51 37.75 -0.04
N MET A 385 6.48 36.95 0.24
CA MET A 385 5.15 37.07 -0.37
C MET A 385 4.18 37.93 0.44
N LEU A 386 4.53 38.32 1.67
CA LEU A 386 3.68 39.14 2.53
C LEU A 386 3.37 40.49 1.86
N GLY A 387 2.08 40.84 1.82
CA GLY A 387 1.60 42.13 1.32
C GLY A 387 1.74 42.35 -0.19
N ARG A 388 2.04 41.30 -0.97
CA ARG A 388 2.19 41.41 -2.42
C ARG A 388 0.95 40.93 -3.18
N SER A 389 0.77 41.46 -4.38
CA SER A 389 -0.29 41.07 -5.32
C SER A 389 0.02 39.74 -6.00
N TRP A 390 -0.98 38.89 -6.23
CA TRP A 390 -0.81 37.58 -6.88
C TRP A 390 -0.58 37.71 -8.40
N ASN A 391 0.67 37.82 -8.84
CA ASN A 391 1.04 37.99 -10.26
C ASN A 391 2.36 37.29 -10.62
N GLN A 392 2.74 37.35 -11.91
CA GLN A 392 3.89 36.61 -12.44
C GLN A 392 5.22 36.99 -11.78
N ASN A 393 5.38 38.28 -11.44
CA ASN A 393 6.59 38.76 -10.76
C ASN A 393 6.69 38.15 -9.36
N THR A 394 5.58 38.12 -8.61
CA THR A 394 5.56 37.49 -7.29
C THR A 394 5.77 35.99 -7.32
N LEU A 395 5.24 35.31 -8.35
CA LEU A 395 5.52 33.90 -8.58
C LEU A 395 7.03 33.67 -8.80
N ASN A 396 7.68 34.41 -9.70
CA ASN A 396 9.11 34.25 -9.96
C ASN A 396 9.94 34.44 -8.67
N MET A 397 9.60 35.45 -7.86
CA MET A 397 10.26 35.69 -6.57
C MET A 397 10.03 34.56 -5.56
N ALA A 398 8.83 33.96 -5.56
CA ALA A 398 8.54 32.79 -4.73
C ALA A 398 9.39 31.58 -5.18
N LEU A 399 9.47 31.33 -6.49
CA LEU A 399 10.25 30.24 -7.06
C LEU A 399 11.75 30.39 -6.76
N ASP A 400 12.32 31.58 -6.97
CA ASP A 400 13.72 31.87 -6.63
C ASP A 400 14.00 31.65 -5.15
N SER A 401 13.08 32.12 -4.28
CA SER A 401 13.22 31.91 -2.84
C SER A 401 13.10 30.43 -2.44
N LEU A 402 12.32 29.61 -3.14
CA LEU A 402 12.20 28.18 -2.87
C LEU A 402 13.47 27.42 -3.26
N ILE A 403 14.13 27.82 -4.36
CA ILE A 403 15.40 27.22 -4.80
C ILE A 403 16.46 27.30 -3.70
N GLU A 404 16.52 28.45 -3.01
CA GLU A 404 17.41 28.67 -1.87
C GLU A 404 16.86 28.08 -0.56
N GLY A 405 15.54 28.12 -0.36
CA GLY A 405 14.88 27.81 0.91
C GLY A 405 14.62 26.33 1.17
N LEU A 406 14.70 25.47 0.14
CA LEU A 406 14.52 24.02 0.25
C LEU A 406 15.70 23.25 -0.39
N PRO A 407 16.93 23.42 0.12
CA PRO A 407 18.08 22.69 -0.40
C PRO A 407 18.01 21.21 -0.02
N LEU A 408 18.46 20.35 -0.93
CA LEU A 408 18.60 18.91 -0.68
C LEU A 408 20.02 18.48 -1.01
N SER A 409 20.68 17.84 -0.03
CA SER A 409 22.01 17.25 -0.22
C SER A 409 21.97 16.14 -1.29
N PRO A 410 23.04 15.96 -2.09
CA PRO A 410 23.17 14.82 -2.99
C PRO A 410 22.94 13.45 -2.31
N ASN A 411 23.26 13.35 -1.01
CA ASN A 411 23.11 12.14 -0.22
C ASN A 411 21.79 12.09 0.59
N ALA A 412 20.83 12.97 0.30
CA ALA A 412 19.58 12.99 1.06
C ALA A 412 18.82 11.65 0.89
N PRO A 413 18.27 11.08 1.99
CA PRO A 413 17.48 9.86 1.93
C PRO A 413 16.33 9.96 0.92
N GLY A 414 16.05 8.83 0.25
CA GLY A 414 15.06 8.73 -0.82
C GLY A 414 15.57 9.11 -2.22
N GLY A 415 16.76 9.72 -2.33
CA GLY A 415 17.35 10.09 -3.62
C GLY A 415 16.47 11.05 -4.42
N MET A 416 16.50 10.94 -5.75
CA MET A 416 15.67 11.73 -6.68
C MET A 416 15.80 13.25 -6.46
N ILE A 417 17.00 13.72 -6.11
CA ILE A 417 17.23 15.07 -5.60
C ILE A 417 16.75 16.16 -6.56
N GLN A 418 17.17 16.09 -7.82
CA GLN A 418 16.75 17.04 -8.85
C GLN A 418 15.23 16.99 -9.06
N TYR A 419 14.65 15.79 -9.11
CA TYR A 419 13.21 15.63 -9.31
C TYR A 419 12.39 16.23 -8.16
N ARG A 420 12.79 15.98 -6.91
CA ARG A 420 12.14 16.57 -5.71
C ARG A 420 12.21 18.09 -5.68
N ARG A 421 13.37 18.67 -6.01
CA ARG A 421 13.53 20.13 -6.12
C ARG A 421 12.62 20.71 -7.21
N SER A 422 12.57 20.08 -8.38
CA SER A 422 11.67 20.49 -9.45
C SER A 422 10.20 20.42 -9.02
N LEU A 423 9.79 19.36 -8.32
CA LEU A 423 8.43 19.22 -7.81
C LEU A 423 8.03 20.35 -6.85
N SER A 424 8.93 20.82 -5.97
CA SER A 424 8.60 21.95 -5.09
C SER A 424 8.25 23.23 -5.87
N LEU A 425 8.93 23.46 -6.99
CA LEU A 425 8.66 24.60 -7.88
C LEU A 425 7.39 24.38 -8.69
N SER A 426 7.19 23.16 -9.22
CA SER A 426 6.00 22.80 -10.00
C SER A 426 4.71 22.88 -9.17
N PHE A 427 4.75 22.50 -7.88
CA PHE A 427 3.59 22.62 -6.99
C PHE A 427 3.26 24.07 -6.67
N MET A 428 4.26 24.92 -6.42
CA MET A 428 4.02 26.36 -6.28
C MET A 428 3.43 26.97 -7.55
N PHE A 429 3.95 26.59 -8.72
CA PHE A 429 3.41 27.04 -10.01
C PHE A 429 1.95 26.58 -10.22
N LYS A 430 1.65 25.31 -9.95
CA LYS A 430 0.28 24.77 -10.06
C LYS A 430 -0.68 25.49 -9.11
N ALA A 431 -0.28 25.74 -7.86
CA ALA A 431 -1.09 26.50 -6.90
C ALA A 431 -1.32 27.94 -7.33
N TYR A 432 -0.29 28.59 -7.91
CA TYR A 432 -0.43 29.93 -8.46
C TYR A 432 -1.51 30.00 -9.54
N LEU A 433 -1.50 29.08 -10.50
CA LEU A 433 -2.52 28.99 -11.55
C LEU A 433 -3.90 28.68 -10.97
N GLU A 434 -4.00 27.74 -10.03
CA GLU A 434 -5.29 27.35 -9.45
C GLU A 434 -5.92 28.51 -8.66
N ILE A 435 -5.13 29.24 -7.88
CA ILE A 435 -5.59 30.42 -7.14
C ILE A 435 -5.95 31.54 -8.10
N MET A 436 -5.13 31.79 -9.14
CA MET A 436 -5.44 32.80 -10.16
C MET A 436 -6.76 32.52 -10.87
N ASN A 437 -7.01 31.27 -11.27
CA ASN A 437 -8.27 30.86 -11.90
C ASN A 437 -9.47 31.13 -10.97
N ASN A 438 -9.32 30.84 -9.68
CA ASN A 438 -10.37 31.12 -8.68
C ASN A 438 -10.55 32.62 -8.36
N LEU A 439 -9.56 33.46 -8.68
CA LEU A 439 -9.65 34.93 -8.62
C LEU A 439 -10.20 35.55 -9.91
N ASN A 440 -10.70 34.74 -10.85
CA ASN A 440 -11.15 35.14 -12.19
C ASN A 440 -10.04 35.74 -13.08
N GLY A 441 -8.79 35.29 -12.90
CA GLY A 441 -7.73 35.59 -13.86
C GLY A 441 -7.92 34.83 -15.17
N GLU A 442 -7.59 35.46 -16.29
CA GLU A 442 -7.64 34.81 -17.61
C GLU A 442 -6.45 33.84 -17.76
N LEU A 443 -6.74 32.54 -17.73
CA LEU A 443 -5.78 31.49 -18.06
C LEU A 443 -6.00 30.99 -19.48
N ASN A 444 -4.91 30.72 -20.21
CA ASN A 444 -5.02 30.08 -21.52
C ASN A 444 -5.25 28.56 -21.40
N ALA A 445 -5.62 27.91 -22.52
CA ALA A 445 -5.92 26.47 -22.53
C ALA A 445 -4.76 25.57 -22.04
N ARG A 446 -3.50 25.98 -22.29
CA ARG A 446 -2.32 25.24 -21.83
C ARG A 446 -2.16 25.33 -20.32
N GLU A 447 -2.41 26.49 -19.74
CA GLU A 447 -2.37 26.71 -18.28
C GLU A 447 -3.53 26.03 -17.57
N LEU A 448 -4.74 26.06 -18.14
CA LEU A 448 -5.90 25.35 -17.60
C LEU A 448 -5.63 23.85 -17.47
N SER A 449 -4.97 23.23 -18.46
CA SER A 449 -4.61 21.81 -18.40
C SER A 449 -3.69 21.45 -17.22
N ALA A 450 -2.92 22.42 -16.71
CA ALA A 450 -2.02 22.20 -15.58
C ALA A 450 -2.76 22.11 -14.24
N ILE A 451 -3.97 22.67 -14.13
CA ILE A 451 -4.77 22.67 -12.90
C ILE A 451 -5.93 21.66 -12.92
N GLU A 452 -6.21 21.03 -14.07
CA GLU A 452 -7.17 19.94 -14.15
C GLU A 452 -6.73 18.76 -13.25
N PRO A 453 -7.58 18.34 -12.30
CA PRO A 453 -7.28 17.17 -11.49
C PRO A 453 -7.41 15.91 -12.34
N TYR A 454 -6.74 14.85 -11.91
CA TYR A 454 -6.98 13.54 -12.51
C TYR A 454 -8.44 13.14 -12.29
N GLN A 455 -9.09 12.68 -13.37
CA GLN A 455 -10.43 12.13 -13.32
C GLN A 455 -10.37 10.65 -13.66
N PHE A 456 -10.93 9.81 -12.78
CA PHE A 456 -11.14 8.41 -13.08
C PHE A 456 -11.98 8.28 -14.34
N LYS A 457 -11.47 7.52 -15.31
CA LYS A 457 -12.19 7.20 -16.55
C LYS A 457 -12.57 5.73 -16.49
N VAL A 458 -13.87 5.46 -16.60
CA VAL A 458 -14.39 4.09 -16.64
C VAL A 458 -13.65 3.29 -17.73
N PRO A 459 -12.94 2.20 -17.37
CA PRO A 459 -12.21 1.40 -18.35
C PRO A 459 -13.15 0.82 -19.41
N LYS A 460 -12.70 0.86 -20.67
CA LYS A 460 -13.37 0.21 -21.80
C LYS A 460 -12.47 -0.92 -22.30
N SER A 461 -13.03 -2.11 -22.46
CA SER A 461 -12.32 -3.30 -22.89
C SER A 461 -13.15 -4.09 -23.90
N SER A 462 -12.45 -4.68 -24.87
CA SER A 462 -12.99 -5.62 -25.85
C SER A 462 -12.02 -6.79 -25.97
N GLN A 463 -12.54 -8.02 -25.98
CA GLN A 463 -11.74 -9.21 -26.21
C GLN A 463 -12.34 -10.01 -27.35
N MET A 464 -11.53 -10.29 -28.38
CA MET A 464 -11.95 -11.01 -29.58
C MET A 464 -11.23 -12.36 -29.60
N PHE A 465 -11.98 -13.43 -29.86
CA PHE A 465 -11.46 -14.80 -29.98
C PHE A 465 -12.28 -15.58 -31.01
N HIS A 466 -11.75 -16.70 -31.48
CA HIS A 466 -12.43 -17.56 -32.45
C HIS A 466 -13.55 -18.38 -31.78
N ILE A 467 -14.75 -18.34 -32.35
CA ILE A 467 -15.92 -19.10 -31.88
C ILE A 467 -15.92 -20.45 -32.58
N LEU A 468 -16.01 -21.53 -31.80
CA LEU A 468 -16.07 -22.89 -32.34
C LEU A 468 -17.41 -23.17 -33.04
N PRO A 469 -17.41 -24.03 -34.09
CA PRO A 469 -18.65 -24.47 -34.73
C PRO A 469 -19.62 -25.14 -33.77
N SER A 470 -20.92 -24.87 -33.93
CA SER A 470 -22.01 -25.40 -33.09
C SER A 470 -22.13 -26.93 -33.08
N SER A 471 -21.49 -27.62 -34.04
CA SER A 471 -21.42 -29.08 -34.13
C SER A 471 -20.52 -29.70 -33.06
N MET A 472 -19.58 -28.95 -32.46
CA MET A 472 -18.61 -29.44 -31.48
C MET A 472 -19.07 -29.17 -30.01
N LYS A 473 -20.26 -29.63 -29.64
CA LYS A 473 -20.84 -29.36 -28.32
C LYS A 473 -20.06 -29.99 -27.15
N THR A 474 -19.48 -31.17 -27.33
CA THR A 474 -18.74 -31.90 -26.27
C THR A 474 -17.25 -31.55 -26.19
N CYS A 475 -16.70 -30.88 -27.21
CA CYS A 475 -15.28 -30.49 -27.22
C CYS A 475 -15.04 -29.29 -26.29
N ALA A 476 -14.09 -29.41 -25.36
CA ALA A 476 -13.68 -28.32 -24.47
C ALA A 476 -12.57 -27.43 -25.07
N VAL A 477 -11.77 -27.98 -26.00
CA VAL A 477 -10.63 -27.28 -26.60
C VAL A 477 -11.12 -26.08 -27.41
N GLY A 478 -10.56 -24.89 -27.12
CA GLY A 478 -10.96 -23.63 -27.75
C GLY A 478 -12.17 -22.95 -27.10
N LYS A 479 -12.80 -23.54 -26.07
CA LYS A 479 -13.87 -22.89 -25.32
C LYS A 479 -13.31 -22.04 -24.17
N PRO A 480 -13.95 -20.90 -23.86
CA PRO A 480 -13.58 -20.04 -22.73
C PRO A 480 -14.02 -20.65 -21.39
N ILE A 481 -13.47 -21.80 -21.00
CA ILE A 481 -13.82 -22.45 -19.74
C ILE A 481 -13.05 -21.75 -18.60
N PRO A 482 -13.71 -21.33 -17.50
CA PRO A 482 -13.03 -20.78 -16.34
C PRO A 482 -11.98 -21.74 -15.77
N HIS A 483 -10.96 -21.18 -15.12
CA HIS A 483 -9.94 -21.98 -14.45
C HIS A 483 -10.59 -22.95 -13.45
N LEU A 484 -10.21 -24.23 -13.48
CA LEU A 484 -10.88 -25.30 -12.71
C LEU A 484 -10.96 -25.00 -11.20
N SER A 485 -9.89 -24.42 -10.65
CA SER A 485 -9.82 -24.05 -9.23
C SER A 485 -10.37 -22.64 -8.92
N ALA A 486 -10.85 -21.88 -9.91
CA ALA A 486 -11.28 -20.49 -9.71
C ALA A 486 -12.35 -20.34 -8.63
N ILE A 487 -13.28 -21.29 -8.55
CA ILE A 487 -14.30 -21.29 -7.49
C ILE A 487 -13.65 -21.49 -6.12
N LYS A 488 -12.77 -22.48 -5.97
CA LYS A 488 -12.04 -22.74 -4.71
C LYS A 488 -11.18 -21.55 -4.30
N GLN A 489 -10.53 -20.89 -5.25
CA GLN A 489 -9.74 -19.68 -5.01
C GLN A 489 -10.64 -18.52 -4.54
N SER A 490 -11.84 -18.36 -5.11
CA SER A 490 -12.81 -17.36 -4.68
C SER A 490 -13.45 -17.64 -3.31
N THR A 491 -13.49 -18.90 -2.89
CA THR A 491 -14.04 -19.30 -1.58
C THR A 491 -12.98 -19.43 -0.49
N GLY A 492 -11.69 -19.39 -0.82
CA GLY A 492 -10.60 -19.67 0.12
C GLY A 492 -10.45 -21.16 0.43
N GLU A 493 -10.98 -22.04 -0.42
CA GLU A 493 -10.87 -23.51 -0.29
C GLU A 493 -9.70 -24.09 -1.12
N ALA A 494 -9.02 -23.25 -1.92
CA ALA A 494 -7.77 -23.64 -2.56
C ALA A 494 -6.67 -23.63 -1.51
N VAL A 495 -6.01 -24.77 -1.31
CA VAL A 495 -4.93 -24.94 -0.31
C VAL A 495 -3.60 -24.61 -0.99
N TYR A 496 -2.94 -23.56 -0.51
CA TYR A 496 -1.56 -23.22 -0.83
C TYR A 496 -0.59 -23.90 0.15
N CYS A 497 0.72 -23.76 -0.05
CA CYS A 497 1.70 -24.52 0.74
C CYS A 497 1.58 -24.23 2.25
N ASP A 498 1.44 -22.96 2.63
CA ASP A 498 1.31 -22.51 4.03
C ASP A 498 -0.11 -22.68 4.60
N ASP A 499 -1.10 -23.06 3.77
CA ASP A 499 -2.46 -23.37 4.24
C ASP A 499 -2.58 -24.82 4.73
N MET A 500 -1.55 -25.64 4.51
CA MET A 500 -1.54 -27.02 4.97
C MET A 500 -1.61 -27.07 6.50
N PRO A 501 -2.40 -27.98 7.08
CA PRO A 501 -2.46 -28.13 8.54
C PRO A 501 -1.08 -28.47 9.11
N GLU A 502 -0.76 -27.88 10.26
CA GLU A 502 0.49 -28.14 10.97
C GLU A 502 0.66 -29.63 11.28
N PHE A 503 1.86 -30.14 11.03
CA PHE A 503 2.23 -31.49 11.43
C PHE A 503 2.53 -31.54 12.93
N LYS A 504 2.32 -32.71 13.54
CA LYS A 504 2.71 -32.89 14.94
C LYS A 504 4.24 -32.76 15.05
N ASN A 505 4.70 -31.90 15.96
CA ASN A 505 6.11 -31.56 16.16
C ASN A 505 6.75 -30.86 14.93
N GLU A 506 5.94 -30.18 14.11
CA GLU A 506 6.48 -29.30 13.08
C GLU A 506 7.37 -28.22 13.70
N LEU A 507 8.50 -27.94 13.04
CA LEU A 507 9.42 -26.89 13.43
C LEU A 507 9.56 -25.89 12.28
N HIS A 508 9.91 -24.66 12.61
CA HIS A 508 10.09 -23.59 11.64
C HIS A 508 11.55 -23.16 11.53
N MET A 509 11.94 -22.79 10.31
CA MET A 509 13.30 -22.36 9.99
C MET A 509 13.37 -20.84 9.79
N GLY A 510 14.32 -20.19 10.46
CA GLY A 510 14.67 -18.78 10.29
C GLY A 510 16.06 -18.65 9.71
N LEU A 511 16.18 -18.04 8.52
CA LEU A 511 17.47 -17.89 7.83
C LEU A 511 18.31 -16.76 8.42
N VAL A 512 19.62 -17.01 8.54
CA VAL A 512 20.64 -16.00 8.83
C VAL A 512 21.25 -15.56 7.51
N LEU A 513 20.99 -14.30 7.13
CA LEU A 513 21.38 -13.76 5.83
C LEU A 513 22.55 -12.78 5.94
N SER A 514 23.39 -12.73 4.90
CA SER A 514 24.49 -11.77 4.82
C SER A 514 23.99 -10.33 4.80
N SER A 515 24.57 -9.47 5.65
CA SER A 515 24.38 -8.01 5.58
C SER A 515 25.43 -7.28 4.73
N LYS A 516 26.37 -8.01 4.11
CA LYS A 516 27.49 -7.45 3.33
C LYS A 516 27.54 -8.02 1.92
N ALA A 517 27.95 -7.19 0.96
CA ALA A 517 28.04 -7.58 -0.44
C ALA A 517 29.29 -8.43 -0.73
N HIS A 518 30.45 -8.14 -0.12
CA HIS A 518 31.66 -8.92 -0.30
C HIS A 518 32.51 -8.89 0.97
N ALA A 519 32.62 -10.03 1.68
CA ALA A 519 33.32 -10.11 2.97
C ALA A 519 33.67 -11.55 3.35
N THR A 520 34.66 -11.72 4.22
CA THR A 520 34.75 -12.95 5.04
C THR A 520 33.96 -12.75 6.34
N PHE A 521 33.50 -13.83 6.96
CA PHE A 521 32.69 -13.72 8.17
C PHE A 521 32.94 -14.84 9.20
N LYS A 522 32.47 -14.61 10.43
CA LYS A 522 32.35 -15.61 11.50
C LYS A 522 31.01 -15.46 12.20
N MET A 523 30.37 -16.58 12.54
CA MET A 523 29.08 -16.61 13.23
C MET A 523 29.21 -17.10 14.67
N ASP A 524 28.41 -16.54 15.56
CA ASP A 524 28.21 -17.00 16.94
C ASP A 524 26.70 -17.11 17.23
N PRO A 525 26.13 -18.34 17.24
CA PRO A 525 24.72 -18.58 17.52
C PRO A 525 24.42 -18.75 19.03
N SER A 526 25.41 -18.63 19.92
CA SER A 526 25.29 -19.05 21.33
C SER A 526 24.14 -18.39 22.09
N ASP A 527 23.84 -17.11 21.82
CA ASP A 527 22.73 -16.41 22.48
C ASP A 527 21.36 -16.79 21.89
N ALA A 528 21.31 -17.15 20.61
CA ALA A 528 20.08 -17.64 19.98
C ALA A 528 19.70 -19.04 20.52
N LEU A 529 20.68 -19.92 20.71
CA LEU A 529 20.50 -21.29 21.21
C LEU A 529 20.06 -21.37 22.68
N LYS A 530 20.22 -20.29 23.45
CA LYS A 530 19.76 -20.23 24.85
C LYS A 530 18.25 -19.97 24.97
N LEU A 531 17.58 -19.58 23.88
CA LEU A 531 16.15 -19.31 23.92
C LEU A 531 15.36 -20.61 24.02
N ASP A 532 14.40 -20.64 24.93
CA ASP A 532 13.47 -21.76 25.05
C ASP A 532 12.67 -21.95 23.74
N GLY A 533 12.50 -23.21 23.31
CA GLY A 533 11.91 -23.58 22.02
C GLY A 533 12.82 -23.44 20.79
N VAL A 534 14.10 -23.06 20.95
CA VAL A 534 15.11 -23.15 19.87
C VAL A 534 15.82 -24.49 19.96
N HIS A 535 15.82 -25.26 18.86
CA HIS A 535 16.37 -26.62 18.86
C HIS A 535 17.81 -26.69 18.37
N LEU A 536 18.13 -26.02 17.26
CA LEU A 536 19.43 -26.14 16.61
C LEU A 536 19.73 -24.97 15.67
N PHE A 537 21.02 -24.83 15.38
CA PHE A 537 21.57 -23.93 14.38
C PHE A 537 22.24 -24.78 13.29
N LEU A 538 21.92 -24.52 12.03
CA LEU A 538 22.49 -25.16 10.85
C LEU A 538 23.43 -24.19 10.14
N SER A 539 24.54 -24.72 9.61
CA SER A 539 25.54 -24.01 8.83
C SER A 539 26.16 -24.91 7.77
N ALA A 540 27.16 -24.40 7.05
CA ALA A 540 27.92 -25.20 6.09
C ALA A 540 28.61 -26.42 6.73
N GLU A 541 28.87 -26.41 8.04
CA GLU A 541 29.49 -27.52 8.76
C GLU A 541 28.56 -28.75 8.90
N ASP A 542 27.24 -28.53 8.78
CA ASP A 542 26.21 -29.57 8.93
C ASP A 542 25.87 -30.28 7.61
N ILE A 543 26.47 -29.85 6.49
CA ILE A 543 26.24 -30.41 5.16
C ILE A 543 27.59 -30.83 4.56
N SER A 544 27.65 -32.01 3.94
CA SER A 544 28.88 -32.43 3.25
C SER A 544 29.23 -31.43 2.13
N PRO A 545 30.53 -31.17 1.85
CA PRO A 545 30.91 -30.24 0.79
C PRO A 545 30.29 -30.56 -0.57
N GLU A 546 30.14 -31.85 -0.88
CA GLU A 546 29.48 -32.33 -2.10
C GLU A 546 28.00 -31.94 -2.15
N ASN A 547 27.27 -32.03 -1.05
CA ASN A 547 25.84 -31.68 -0.99
C ASN A 547 25.61 -30.18 -0.84
N ASN A 548 26.56 -29.45 -0.24
CA ASN A 548 26.41 -28.02 -0.02
C ASN A 548 26.44 -27.23 -1.33
N CYS A 549 27.04 -27.76 -2.41
CA CYS A 549 27.22 -27.05 -3.69
C CYS A 549 26.39 -27.63 -4.85
N LYS A 550 25.22 -28.23 -4.59
CA LYS A 550 24.38 -28.85 -5.65
C LYS A 550 23.36 -27.90 -6.29
N LEU A 551 23.30 -26.64 -5.85
CA LEU A 551 22.35 -25.68 -6.38
C LEU A 551 22.93 -24.98 -7.63
N GLY A 552 22.03 -24.52 -8.51
CA GLY A 552 22.40 -23.84 -9.76
C GLY A 552 22.69 -24.81 -10.92
N PHE A 553 22.66 -24.29 -12.14
CA PHE A 553 22.87 -25.10 -13.36
C PHE A 553 24.29 -25.68 -13.44
N GLN A 554 25.25 -25.09 -12.73
CA GLN A 554 26.65 -25.51 -12.73
C GLN A 554 27.10 -26.12 -11.40
N SER A 555 26.16 -26.39 -10.48
CA SER A 555 26.49 -26.85 -9.11
C SER A 555 27.51 -25.92 -8.44
N ASP A 556 27.30 -24.62 -8.59
CA ASP A 556 28.19 -23.52 -8.16
C ASP A 556 27.54 -22.65 -7.08
N ILE A 557 26.26 -22.90 -6.77
CA ILE A 557 25.53 -22.21 -5.72
C ILE A 557 25.53 -23.10 -4.48
N VAL A 558 25.90 -22.48 -3.35
CA VAL A 558 25.92 -23.16 -2.05
C VAL A 558 24.62 -22.99 -1.27
N VAL A 559 24.24 -23.99 -0.47
CA VAL A 559 23.10 -23.90 0.47
C VAL A 559 23.45 -22.93 1.60
N PHE A 560 24.59 -23.15 2.26
CA PHE A 560 25.15 -22.25 3.26
C PHE A 560 26.55 -21.81 2.84
N VAL A 561 26.79 -20.50 2.86
CA VAL A 561 28.13 -19.96 2.62
C VAL A 561 29.06 -20.38 3.75
N GLU A 562 30.24 -20.90 3.40
CA GLU A 562 31.21 -21.37 4.41
C GLU A 562 32.10 -20.23 4.94
N LYS A 563 32.65 -19.40 4.03
CA LYS A 563 33.73 -18.46 4.39
C LYS A 563 33.58 -17.06 3.83
N THR A 564 33.28 -16.95 2.53
CA THR A 564 33.28 -15.67 1.81
C THR A 564 31.91 -15.42 1.21
N VAL A 565 31.27 -14.33 1.65
CA VAL A 565 30.03 -13.85 1.04
C VAL A 565 30.36 -13.02 -0.19
N THR A 566 29.58 -13.18 -1.26
CA THR A 566 29.71 -12.50 -2.55
C THR A 566 28.46 -11.71 -2.95
N SER A 567 27.40 -11.77 -2.15
CA SER A 567 26.29 -10.82 -2.24
C SER A 567 25.55 -10.64 -0.91
N GLN A 568 24.89 -9.49 -0.78
CA GLN A 568 23.97 -9.25 0.33
C GLN A 568 22.76 -10.18 0.20
N GLY A 569 22.32 -10.78 1.31
CA GLY A 569 21.19 -11.72 1.31
C GLY A 569 21.57 -13.19 1.10
N GLN A 570 22.85 -13.53 0.88
CA GLN A 570 23.28 -14.93 0.88
C GLN A 570 23.02 -15.61 2.21
N ILE A 571 22.65 -16.89 2.15
CA ILE A 571 22.31 -17.69 3.32
C ILE A 571 23.60 -18.15 4.00
N LEU A 572 23.80 -17.76 5.25
CA LEU A 572 24.97 -18.12 6.05
C LEU A 572 24.70 -19.35 6.93
N GLY A 573 23.47 -19.44 7.42
CA GLY A 573 23.00 -20.50 8.30
C GLY A 573 21.51 -20.37 8.55
N ALA A 574 20.97 -21.21 9.42
CA ALA A 574 19.56 -21.20 9.79
C ALA A 574 19.35 -21.59 11.26
N ILE A 575 18.34 -21.02 11.90
CA ILE A 575 17.84 -21.44 13.21
C ILE A 575 16.56 -22.25 13.02
N VAL A 576 16.43 -23.37 13.74
CA VAL A 576 15.19 -24.14 13.79
C VAL A 576 14.54 -24.00 15.18
N ALA A 577 13.26 -23.66 15.23
CA ALA A 577 12.53 -23.43 16.47
C ALA A 577 11.05 -23.84 16.38
N GLU A 578 10.37 -23.95 17.52
CA GLU A 578 8.97 -24.41 17.63
C GLU A 578 7.93 -23.47 16.99
N SER A 579 8.28 -22.22 16.68
CA SER A 579 7.38 -21.31 15.98
C SER A 579 8.11 -20.43 14.98
N GLN A 580 7.43 -20.05 13.90
CA GLN A 580 7.96 -19.14 12.89
C GLN A 580 8.50 -17.83 13.50
N SER A 581 7.74 -17.25 14.44
CA SER A 581 8.12 -16.00 15.09
C SER A 581 9.39 -16.11 15.94
N LEU A 582 9.56 -17.25 16.63
CA LEU A 582 10.73 -17.54 17.43
C LEU A 582 11.95 -17.81 16.55
N ALA A 583 11.80 -18.63 15.50
CA ALA A 583 12.88 -18.94 14.56
C ALA A 583 13.44 -17.66 13.93
N GLN A 584 12.57 -16.77 13.45
CA GLN A 584 12.97 -15.48 12.89
C GLN A 584 13.64 -14.56 13.92
N LYS A 585 13.16 -14.53 15.16
CA LYS A 585 13.75 -13.74 16.24
C LYS A 585 15.15 -14.26 16.59
N ALA A 586 15.29 -15.57 16.77
CA ALA A 586 16.53 -16.23 17.11
C ALA A 586 17.57 -16.11 15.99
N ALA A 587 17.15 -16.24 14.71
CA ALA A 587 18.04 -16.01 13.56
C ALA A 587 18.67 -14.61 13.56
N ARG A 588 17.91 -13.57 13.95
CA ARG A 588 18.43 -12.20 14.09
C ARG A 588 19.38 -12.01 15.28
N MET A 589 19.36 -12.92 16.26
CA MET A 589 20.25 -12.88 17.43
C MET A 589 21.61 -13.53 17.16
N VAL A 590 21.76 -14.29 16.06
CA VAL A 590 23.05 -14.84 15.64
C VAL A 590 24.00 -13.68 15.31
N LYS A 591 25.11 -13.60 16.03
CA LYS A 591 26.10 -12.54 15.83
C LYS A 591 26.97 -12.90 14.65
N VAL A 592 27.05 -12.01 13.66
CA VAL A 592 27.92 -12.19 12.49
C VAL A 592 28.96 -11.06 12.45
N THR A 593 30.23 -11.44 12.51
CA THR A 593 31.36 -10.50 12.39
C THR A 593 31.92 -10.59 10.98
N TYR A 594 32.08 -9.44 10.32
CA TYR A 594 32.56 -9.37 8.93
C TYR A 594 33.93 -8.69 8.82
N THR A 595 34.73 -9.16 7.87
CA THR A 595 35.89 -8.45 7.33
C THR A 595 35.62 -8.19 5.85
N GLU A 596 35.31 -6.95 5.50
CA GLU A 596 34.96 -6.56 4.12
C GLU A 596 36.14 -6.75 3.17
N LEU A 597 35.83 -7.22 1.96
CA LEU A 597 36.80 -7.48 0.90
C LEU A 597 36.61 -6.47 -0.25
N GLN A 598 37.69 -6.23 -0.99
CA GLN A 598 37.69 -5.40 -2.19
C GLN A 598 38.20 -6.21 -3.38
N PRO A 599 37.71 -5.94 -4.61
CA PRO A 599 36.69 -4.95 -4.94
C PRO A 599 35.26 -5.41 -4.61
N VAL A 600 34.37 -4.47 -4.30
CA VAL A 600 32.92 -4.72 -4.28
C VAL A 600 32.37 -4.39 -5.67
N ILE A 601 31.90 -5.41 -6.40
CA ILE A 601 31.39 -5.28 -7.78
C ILE A 601 29.86 -5.34 -7.72
N VAL A 602 29.19 -4.24 -8.08
CA VAL A 602 27.72 -4.14 -8.01
C VAL A 602 27.11 -3.75 -9.36
N THR A 603 27.73 -2.82 -10.08
CA THR A 603 27.21 -2.32 -11.35
C THR A 603 27.78 -3.09 -12.55
N ILE A 604 27.13 -2.96 -13.71
CA ILE A 604 27.65 -3.51 -14.96
C ILE A 604 29.00 -2.86 -15.29
N GLU A 605 29.15 -1.57 -15.01
CA GLU A 605 30.39 -0.83 -15.19
C GLU A 605 31.52 -1.35 -14.30
N ASP A 606 31.21 -1.70 -13.05
CA ASP A 606 32.20 -2.33 -12.16
C ASP A 606 32.64 -3.68 -12.73
N ALA A 607 31.69 -4.50 -13.20
CA ALA A 607 31.98 -5.81 -13.77
C ALA A 607 32.89 -5.69 -15.02
N ILE A 608 32.60 -4.74 -15.91
CA ILE A 608 33.43 -4.42 -17.08
C ILE A 608 34.83 -3.95 -16.64
N LYS A 609 34.89 -3.01 -15.69
CA LYS A 609 36.15 -2.44 -15.20
C LYS A 609 37.08 -3.50 -14.60
N TYR A 610 36.53 -4.49 -13.91
CA TYR A 610 37.29 -5.56 -13.25
C TYR A 610 37.35 -6.86 -14.06
N ASN A 611 36.86 -6.89 -15.30
CA ASN A 611 36.77 -8.09 -16.14
C ASN A 611 36.07 -9.29 -15.43
N SER A 612 35.05 -9.00 -14.63
CA SER A 612 34.32 -9.99 -13.83
C SER A 612 33.11 -10.51 -14.61
N PHE A 613 33.33 -11.47 -15.50
CA PHE A 613 32.31 -12.11 -16.32
C PHE A 613 32.15 -13.59 -15.97
N PHE A 614 30.99 -14.18 -16.29
CA PHE A 614 30.81 -15.63 -16.19
C PHE A 614 31.66 -16.33 -17.27
N THR A 615 32.75 -16.99 -16.86
CA THR A 615 33.75 -17.60 -17.75
C THR A 615 33.31 -18.90 -18.41
N ASN A 616 32.22 -19.50 -17.93
CA ASN A 616 31.75 -20.82 -18.34
C ASN A 616 30.70 -20.75 -19.48
N ILE A 617 30.35 -19.55 -19.93
CA ILE A 617 29.57 -19.34 -21.15
C ILE A 617 30.56 -19.27 -22.31
N VAL A 618 30.45 -20.22 -23.25
CA VAL A 618 31.34 -20.35 -24.40
C VAL A 618 31.26 -19.09 -25.26
N ASN A 619 32.22 -18.17 -25.08
CA ASN A 619 32.33 -16.87 -25.75
C ASN A 619 31.16 -15.91 -25.50
N PRO A 620 31.34 -14.58 -25.70
CA PRO A 620 30.19 -13.71 -25.89
C PRO A 620 29.30 -14.32 -26.98
N SER A 621 28.01 -14.47 -26.72
CA SER A 621 27.06 -14.94 -27.72
C SER A 621 26.91 -13.87 -28.80
N VAL A 622 27.82 -13.89 -29.77
CA VAL A 622 27.85 -12.97 -30.91
C VAL A 622 26.99 -13.56 -32.02
N ILE A 623 25.98 -12.80 -32.45
CA ILE A 623 25.19 -13.11 -33.64
C ILE A 623 25.51 -12.03 -34.67
N GLU A 624 26.25 -12.40 -35.70
CA GLU A 624 26.59 -11.52 -36.82
C GLU A 624 25.94 -12.02 -38.10
N ALA A 625 25.41 -11.09 -38.90
CA ALA A 625 24.80 -11.39 -40.18
C ALA A 625 25.23 -10.35 -41.24
N GLY A 626 25.90 -10.82 -42.30
CA GLY A 626 26.41 -9.96 -43.37
C GLY A 626 27.72 -9.26 -43.03
N ASN A 627 28.06 -8.21 -43.80
CA ASN A 627 29.27 -7.40 -43.58
C ASN A 627 28.86 -6.02 -43.03
N VAL A 628 28.94 -5.89 -41.70
CA VAL A 628 28.52 -4.70 -40.96
C VAL A 628 29.42 -3.50 -41.29
N ASP A 629 30.73 -3.70 -41.48
CA ASP A 629 31.68 -2.61 -41.82
C ASP A 629 31.36 -1.97 -43.17
N LYS A 630 31.03 -2.79 -44.18
CA LYS A 630 30.59 -2.30 -45.49
C LYS A 630 29.26 -1.57 -45.37
N ALA A 631 28.34 -2.05 -44.53
CA ALA A 631 27.06 -1.39 -44.30
C ALA A 631 27.25 -0.01 -43.65
N PHE A 632 28.13 0.11 -42.66
CA PHE A 632 28.49 1.39 -42.05
C PHE A 632 29.16 2.36 -43.03
N THR A 633 30.07 1.87 -43.87
CA THR A 633 30.76 2.71 -44.87
C THR A 633 29.78 3.33 -45.89
N GLY A 634 28.70 2.61 -46.23
CA GLY A 634 27.66 3.07 -47.14
C GLY A 634 26.48 3.80 -46.48
N ALA A 635 26.46 3.92 -45.14
CA ALA A 635 25.35 4.52 -44.42
C ALA A 635 25.35 6.06 -44.54
N SER A 636 24.19 6.67 -44.78
CA SER A 636 24.06 8.13 -44.83
C SER A 636 24.17 8.80 -43.46
N HIS A 637 23.81 8.07 -42.40
CA HIS A 637 23.89 8.54 -41.01
C HIS A 637 24.27 7.37 -40.09
N VAL A 638 25.00 7.70 -39.03
CA VAL A 638 25.34 6.79 -37.94
C VAL A 638 24.86 7.43 -36.64
N ILE A 639 24.13 6.66 -35.83
CA ILE A 639 23.65 7.09 -34.52
C ILE A 639 24.23 6.16 -33.48
N GLU A 640 24.87 6.74 -32.48
CA GLU A 640 25.43 6.03 -31.34
C GLU A 640 24.69 6.43 -30.07
N GLY A 641 24.51 5.48 -29.16
CA GLY A 641 23.86 5.73 -27.88
C GLY A 641 23.88 4.50 -26.98
N GLU A 642 23.61 4.73 -25.70
CA GLU A 642 23.44 3.68 -24.70
C GLU A 642 22.02 3.65 -24.16
N CYS A 643 21.56 2.46 -23.76
CA CYS A 643 20.28 2.27 -23.10
C CYS A 643 20.47 1.35 -21.90
N ARG A 644 19.73 1.61 -20.83
CA ARG A 644 19.73 0.80 -19.61
C ARG A 644 18.31 0.37 -19.31
N SER A 645 18.16 -0.90 -18.94
CA SER A 645 16.92 -1.44 -18.38
C SER A 645 17.16 -1.82 -16.91
N GLY A 646 16.26 -1.39 -16.04
CA GLY A 646 16.31 -1.77 -14.63
C GLY A 646 15.92 -3.23 -14.41
N ALA A 647 16.22 -3.73 -13.22
CA ALA A 647 15.76 -5.04 -12.76
C ALA A 647 14.23 -5.06 -12.51
N GLN A 648 13.67 -6.27 -12.45
CA GLN A 648 12.28 -6.49 -12.12
C GLN A 648 12.15 -7.62 -11.10
N GLU A 649 11.39 -7.39 -10.04
CA GLU A 649 11.00 -8.44 -9.11
C GLU A 649 9.79 -9.22 -9.65
N HIS A 650 9.80 -10.54 -9.49
CA HIS A 650 8.67 -11.39 -9.87
C HIS A 650 7.39 -10.95 -9.15
N PHE A 651 7.50 -10.70 -7.84
CA PHE A 651 6.40 -10.26 -6.98
C PHE A 651 5.20 -11.24 -7.02
N TYR A 652 5.51 -12.55 -6.96
CA TYR A 652 4.50 -13.57 -6.68
C TYR A 652 3.88 -13.29 -5.31
N LEU A 653 2.56 -13.46 -5.22
CA LEU A 653 1.83 -13.09 -4.01
C LEU A 653 1.93 -14.15 -2.90
N GLU A 654 2.13 -15.42 -3.27
CA GLU A 654 2.56 -16.50 -2.38
C GLU A 654 4.09 -16.48 -2.31
N PRO A 655 4.72 -16.09 -1.18
CA PRO A 655 6.17 -16.15 -1.03
C PRO A 655 6.70 -17.59 -1.10
N GLN A 656 8.02 -17.74 -1.27
CA GLN A 656 8.68 -19.04 -1.21
C GLN A 656 8.30 -19.78 0.08
N SER A 657 7.74 -20.98 -0.09
CA SER A 657 7.17 -21.79 0.99
C SER A 657 7.47 -23.26 0.71
N THR A 658 7.99 -23.95 1.73
CA THR A 658 8.35 -25.38 1.67
C THR A 658 8.08 -26.03 3.02
N ILE A 659 7.46 -27.20 3.00
CA ILE A 659 7.30 -28.12 4.13
C ILE A 659 8.00 -29.42 3.77
N ALA A 660 8.92 -29.86 4.62
CA ALA A 660 9.66 -31.11 4.44
C ALA A 660 9.31 -32.06 5.59
N VAL A 661 8.74 -33.21 5.25
CA VAL A 661 8.23 -34.21 6.21
C VAL A 661 9.07 -35.48 6.08
N PRO A 662 9.97 -35.76 7.03
CA PRO A 662 10.72 -37.01 7.03
C PRO A 662 9.78 -38.21 7.26
N LYS A 663 10.03 -39.30 6.55
CA LYS A 663 9.32 -40.59 6.66
C LYS A 663 10.30 -41.71 7.08
N GLU A 664 9.87 -42.95 7.01
CA GLU A 664 10.71 -44.13 7.29
C GLU A 664 11.81 -44.29 6.21
N ASP A 665 12.84 -45.10 6.49
CA ASP A 665 13.88 -45.49 5.53
C ASP A 665 14.62 -44.33 4.79
N ASN A 666 14.80 -43.18 5.46
CA ASN A 666 15.38 -41.95 4.92
C ASN A 666 14.58 -41.30 3.77
N GLU A 667 13.30 -41.63 3.64
CA GLU A 667 12.40 -40.96 2.71
C GLU A 667 12.06 -39.55 3.22
N LEU A 668 11.92 -38.60 2.29
CA LEU A 668 11.54 -37.23 2.56
C LEU A 668 10.41 -36.82 1.63
N GLU A 669 9.26 -36.47 2.20
CA GLU A 669 8.13 -35.90 1.45
C GLU A 669 8.21 -34.38 1.49
N ILE A 670 8.28 -33.74 0.33
CA ILE A 670 8.43 -32.28 0.21
C ILE A 670 7.19 -31.68 -0.46
N PHE A 671 6.52 -30.79 0.25
CA PHE A 671 5.50 -29.89 -0.29
C PHE A 671 6.14 -28.53 -0.51
N CYS A 672 6.12 -27.99 -1.73
CA CYS A 672 6.76 -26.71 -2.00
C CYS A 672 6.08 -25.93 -3.13
N ALA A 673 6.14 -24.61 -3.04
CA ALA A 673 5.73 -23.70 -4.09
C ALA A 673 6.83 -23.58 -5.17
N THR A 674 6.96 -24.60 -6.03
CA THR A 674 8.01 -24.69 -7.06
C THR A 674 7.45 -24.82 -8.48
N GLN A 675 8.22 -24.34 -9.47
CA GLN A 675 7.97 -24.59 -10.89
C GLN A 675 8.73 -25.81 -11.41
N CYS A 676 9.70 -26.34 -10.64
CA CYS A 676 10.55 -27.45 -11.06
C CYS A 676 10.69 -28.50 -9.95
N PRO A 677 9.68 -29.36 -9.74
CA PRO A 677 9.73 -30.40 -8.70
C PRO A 677 10.91 -31.35 -8.85
N LEU A 678 11.34 -31.64 -10.08
CA LEU A 678 12.49 -32.50 -10.35
C LEU A 678 13.78 -31.90 -9.80
N PHE A 679 14.00 -30.59 -9.99
CA PHE A 679 15.18 -29.92 -9.45
C PHE A 679 15.13 -29.79 -7.93
N THR A 680 13.93 -29.70 -7.34
CA THR A 680 13.77 -29.69 -5.87
C THR A 680 14.03 -31.07 -5.24
N ALA A 681 13.78 -32.16 -5.99
CA ALA A 681 13.96 -33.53 -5.51
C ALA A 681 15.42 -34.02 -5.57
N VAL A 682 16.22 -33.46 -6.49
CA VAL A 682 17.66 -33.72 -6.64
C VAL A 682 18.44 -32.86 -5.64
#